data_AF-A0A952VS26-F1
#
_entry.id   AF-A0A952VS26-F1
#
_cell.length_a   1.000
_cell.length_b   1.000
_cell.length_c   1.000
_cell.angle_alpha   90.00
_cell.angle_beta   90.00
_cell.angle_gamma   90.00
#
_symmetry.space_group_name_H-M   'P 1'
#
loop_
_entity.id
_entity.type
_entity.pdbx_description
1 polymer ?
#
loop_
_entity_poly.entity_id
_entity_poly.type
_entity_poly.pdbx_seq_one_letter_code
_entity_poly.pdbx_strand_id
1 'polypeptide(L)'
;MNDRVAEWLQSLGLDQYRESFQQNAITWDVLPELNDGDLASLGVLLGHRKKILRAIAQLSSTGKGDTASTPAIPTAKETTASSSGRDQAERRQLTVMFCDLVGSTALACRLDPEDLQEIIRRFLDDCGNAISRFNGYIAKYMGDGLLVYFGYPQAQEHDAERAIYAGLAILELARVSSRDDPSSQEPEIAVRIGIATGHVIVGEIIGQETAKERSVFGETPNLASRLQALAAPNQLIVDAATKRLIGDEFELADQGTVSLKGFEAPVQVWQVVGSKLSASRFESYRAGRLTQFIGREHETALLLGRWQEAVEGEGQVVLLCGEAGIGKSRIARSLRDRLAEEGYQTIQFQCSPYHTNTALYPVITYLRQAAGLSGEDTPSTQLRKLDALALNSGIDDQTTVSLLADLCSIRTDDLRPPPNVSSEKRKEMTLEALVQQLQRLAGRRPTLFIVEDVHWLDPTTRDLLTRMIDRIQPMRVLLIITFRPEFKPVWADYSHVTFLTLSRLPRRHSAELLASMTGGKALPPEVQQAILVKTDGVPLYIEELTETLLESGLLKEEQDSFILRTSLKDLSIPDSLQALLMERIDRLGPTKEIVQVGAAIGREFSYELLRSVVDVTDSQLKKALELFVESGLILQESEIPTAKFQFRHMLMQEAAYSTLPKKSRRSLHARIAKAVEESFPERAQLEPELLAYHYEQAGLLGPAVEYWRLAARRDAARSANVEALNHFNSALTLLNELPAGAERDALELELLIARGAPMVTVQGYASQESERNYFRARELSQDSGSEHYFLSVWGLWVFHLVRGPLATACNLAEELLSLAKRQQNPDLLIRSHESVGSTYSFLGRFDEAKAHLLAAKALYDPDRHRSQALPYTQDPGITARIMLARTLWILGEVDQVETLCQEAIAMARALGHPFTLAFTLTTVAWTYSTLRDTGNTLKFTEEAIALSTKYSFEVPLAWATSFQGWALAEKGQEEGIGRLVNGLSATRAARASLNNTYTLALLADICLRKKQIEEGLNVIKEAQELATTQGERCWQAELFRLKGELLLAQSDQLIPSAEQCFTEAMKIARDQHAKMLELRAATTMARLLRKRNRSDTARRILNATLSQFGAQDANPDCIEAQTMLDQLNGAS
;
A
#
# COMPACT_ATOMS: atom_id res chain seq x y z
N MET A 1 -19.67 49.88 47.80
CA MET A 1 -20.37 48.68 47.29
C MET A 1 -19.53 48.17 46.15
N ASN A 2 -19.11 46.90 46.16
CA ASN A 2 -18.38 46.35 45.02
C ASN A 2 -19.40 45.73 44.06
N ASP A 3 -19.76 46.47 43.00
CA ASP A 3 -20.60 46.00 41.88
C ASP A 3 -20.14 44.64 41.34
N ARG A 4 -18.85 44.35 41.49
CA ARG A 4 -18.19 43.12 41.05
C ARG A 4 -18.72 41.81 41.67
N VAL A 5 -19.02 41.78 42.98
CA VAL A 5 -19.60 40.57 43.61
C VAL A 5 -21.03 40.35 43.14
N ALA A 6 -21.75 41.44 42.92
CA ALA A 6 -23.13 41.45 42.50
C ALA A 6 -23.27 40.97 41.03
N GLU A 7 -22.39 41.42 40.13
CA GLU A 7 -22.27 40.92 38.75
C GLU A 7 -21.82 39.45 38.72
N TRP A 8 -20.93 39.04 39.60
CA TRP A 8 -20.47 37.65 39.67
C TRP A 8 -21.58 36.70 40.13
N LEU A 9 -22.35 37.06 41.17
CA LEU A 9 -23.53 36.28 41.57
C LEU A 9 -24.55 36.19 40.43
N GLN A 10 -24.75 37.28 39.68
CA GLN A 10 -25.61 37.29 38.50
C GLN A 10 -25.10 36.37 37.39
N SER A 11 -23.79 36.34 37.12
CA SER A 11 -23.17 35.43 36.14
C SER A 11 -23.36 33.94 36.48
N LEU A 12 -23.49 33.63 37.78
CA LEU A 12 -23.78 32.28 38.26
C LEU A 12 -25.28 31.95 38.27
N GLY A 13 -26.14 32.90 37.92
CA GLY A 13 -27.60 32.79 38.01
C GLY A 13 -28.11 32.78 39.45
N LEU A 14 -27.41 33.45 40.37
CA LEU A 14 -27.65 33.43 41.82
C LEU A 14 -27.88 34.83 42.41
N ASP A 15 -28.40 35.77 41.61
CA ASP A 15 -28.61 37.18 41.99
C ASP A 15 -29.54 37.35 43.21
N GLN A 16 -30.41 36.37 43.46
CA GLN A 16 -31.26 36.31 44.66
C GLN A 16 -30.51 36.36 46.00
N TYR A 17 -29.19 36.10 46.03
CA TYR A 17 -28.37 36.21 47.24
C TYR A 17 -27.60 37.53 47.36
N ARG A 18 -27.74 38.44 46.38
CA ARG A 18 -27.07 39.74 46.34
C ARG A 18 -27.28 40.52 47.63
N GLU A 19 -28.52 40.60 48.11
CA GLU A 19 -28.86 41.36 49.32
C GLU A 19 -28.25 40.73 50.58
N SER A 20 -28.24 39.40 50.70
CA SER A 20 -27.62 38.68 51.83
C SER A 20 -26.10 38.88 51.86
N PHE A 21 -25.43 38.77 50.71
CA PHE A 21 -23.99 39.02 50.59
C PHE A 21 -23.65 40.48 50.91
N GLN A 22 -24.50 41.42 50.52
CA GLN A 22 -24.32 42.84 50.78
C GLN A 22 -24.55 43.21 52.25
N GLN A 23 -25.60 42.68 52.89
CA GLN A 23 -25.90 42.90 54.31
C GLN A 23 -24.79 42.35 55.22
N ASN A 24 -24.13 41.27 54.80
CA ASN A 24 -23.01 40.66 55.52
C ASN A 24 -21.63 41.15 55.03
N ALA A 25 -21.59 42.25 54.27
CA ALA A 25 -20.37 42.91 53.81
C ALA A 25 -19.38 41.99 53.07
N ILE A 26 -19.87 40.99 52.32
CA ILE A 26 -19.02 40.10 51.52
C ILE A 26 -18.48 40.86 50.30
N THR A 27 -17.20 41.23 50.36
CA THR A 27 -16.48 41.90 49.27
C THR A 27 -15.64 40.94 48.43
N TRP A 28 -15.15 41.40 47.27
CA TRP A 28 -14.44 40.56 46.29
C TRP A 28 -13.18 39.89 46.85
N ASP A 29 -12.51 40.58 47.78
CA ASP A 29 -11.32 40.13 48.50
C ASP A 29 -11.63 39.09 49.59
N VAL A 30 -12.82 39.12 50.18
CA VAL A 30 -13.28 38.15 51.20
C VAL A 30 -13.94 36.92 50.56
N LEU A 31 -14.45 37.06 49.34
CA LEU A 31 -15.10 35.99 48.58
C LEU A 31 -14.29 34.67 48.53
N PRO A 32 -12.94 34.67 48.37
CA PRO A 32 -12.14 33.45 48.34
C PRO A 32 -12.03 32.70 49.67
N GLU A 33 -12.36 33.36 50.79
CA GLU A 33 -12.23 32.82 52.14
C GLU A 33 -13.52 32.13 52.62
N LEU A 34 -14.63 32.31 51.90
CA LEU A 34 -15.92 31.72 52.26
C LEU A 34 -15.89 30.19 52.20
N ASN A 35 -16.30 29.55 53.28
CA ASN A 35 -16.50 28.10 53.36
C ASN A 35 -18.00 27.72 53.33
N ASP A 36 -18.30 26.41 53.28
CA ASP A 36 -19.68 25.91 53.19
C ASP A 36 -20.56 26.33 54.40
N GLY A 37 -19.96 26.50 55.57
CA GLY A 37 -20.62 26.94 56.80
C GLY A 37 -20.97 28.41 56.79
N ASP A 38 -20.10 29.26 56.24
CA ASP A 38 -20.37 30.69 56.09
C ASP A 38 -21.55 30.92 55.14
N LEU A 39 -21.55 30.23 54.00
CA LEU A 39 -22.64 30.30 53.03
C LEU A 39 -23.96 29.76 53.60
N ALA A 40 -23.91 28.79 54.51
CA ALA A 40 -25.11 28.30 55.20
C ALA A 40 -25.70 29.40 56.09
N SER A 41 -24.85 30.12 56.82
CA SER A 41 -25.22 31.23 57.70
C SER A 41 -25.79 32.42 56.92
N LEU A 42 -25.37 32.60 55.67
CA LEU A 42 -25.93 33.57 54.72
C LEU A 42 -27.29 33.14 54.10
N GLY A 43 -27.83 31.98 54.49
CA GLY A 43 -29.10 31.47 54.00
C GLY A 43 -29.05 30.88 52.59
N VAL A 44 -27.85 30.52 52.09
CA VAL A 44 -27.68 29.96 50.75
C VAL A 44 -28.05 28.48 50.73
N LEU A 45 -28.89 28.07 49.79
CA LEU A 45 -29.31 26.67 49.62
C LEU A 45 -28.12 25.77 49.28
N LEU A 46 -28.08 24.55 49.82
CA LEU A 46 -26.95 23.61 49.70
C LEU A 46 -26.41 23.45 48.26
N GLY A 47 -27.29 23.35 47.26
CA GLY A 47 -26.87 23.25 45.86
C GLY A 47 -26.19 24.52 45.33
N HIS A 48 -26.69 25.68 45.74
CA HIS A 48 -26.10 26.98 45.38
C HIS A 48 -24.77 27.20 46.12
N ARG A 49 -24.63 26.72 47.37
CA ARG A 49 -23.36 26.75 48.11
C ARG A 49 -22.24 26.03 47.38
N LYS A 50 -22.50 24.80 46.88
CA LYS A 50 -21.52 24.07 46.07
C LYS A 50 -21.17 24.78 44.76
N LYS A 51 -22.12 25.50 44.15
CA LYS A 51 -21.89 26.27 42.93
C LYS A 51 -21.00 27.50 43.19
N ILE A 52 -21.27 28.22 44.28
CA ILE A 52 -20.47 29.37 44.73
C ILE A 52 -19.05 28.95 45.10
N LEU A 53 -18.86 27.87 45.87
CA LEU A 53 -17.52 27.38 46.24
C LEU A 53 -16.69 26.92 45.03
N ARG A 54 -17.30 26.27 44.04
CA ARG A 54 -16.61 25.93 42.78
C ARG A 54 -16.20 27.16 41.98
N ALA A 55 -17.07 28.16 41.92
CA ALA A 55 -16.78 29.40 41.22
C ALA A 55 -15.69 30.21 41.94
N ILE A 56 -15.66 30.21 43.28
CA ILE A 56 -14.57 30.78 44.08
C ILE A 56 -13.24 30.10 43.77
N ALA A 57 -13.20 28.77 43.71
CA ALA A 57 -11.99 28.02 43.37
C ALA A 57 -11.44 28.37 41.97
N GLN A 58 -12.30 28.80 41.05
CA GLN A 58 -11.93 29.26 39.70
C GLN A 58 -11.46 30.73 39.67
N LEU A 59 -11.86 31.55 40.63
CA LEU A 59 -11.34 32.91 40.78
C LEU A 59 -9.90 32.91 41.33
N SER A 60 -9.59 31.96 42.21
CA SER A 60 -8.23 31.78 42.76
C SER A 60 -7.21 31.33 41.70
N SER A 61 -7.65 30.74 40.59
CA SER A 61 -6.78 30.26 39.51
C SER A 61 -6.55 31.29 38.39
N THR A 62 -7.27 32.41 38.36
CA THR A 62 -7.23 33.41 37.27
C THR A 62 -6.44 34.69 37.63
N GLY A 63 -5.75 34.71 38.77
CA GLY A 63 -5.02 35.87 39.30
C GLY A 63 -3.56 36.06 38.84
N LYS A 64 -3.14 35.60 37.65
CA LYS A 64 -1.82 35.99 37.08
C LYS A 64 -1.85 36.10 35.54
N GLY A 65 -1.94 37.33 35.04
CA GLY A 65 -1.58 37.72 33.66
C GLY A 65 -2.12 39.08 33.24
N ASP A 66 -1.24 40.11 33.18
CA ASP A 66 -1.01 40.99 32.00
C ASP A 66 -0.45 42.40 32.35
N THR A 67 0.73 42.76 31.80
CA THR A 67 0.95 43.85 30.80
C THR A 67 2.43 44.34 30.65
N ALA A 68 2.94 44.16 29.41
CA ALA A 68 3.74 45.04 28.52
C ALA A 68 5.13 45.70 28.84
N SER A 69 6.07 45.45 27.88
CA SER A 69 7.00 46.38 27.14
C SER A 69 8.52 46.58 27.45
N THR A 70 9.38 45.89 26.66
CA THR A 70 10.55 46.30 25.79
C THR A 70 11.86 46.95 26.37
N PRO A 71 13.03 46.96 25.66
CA PRO A 71 14.10 45.92 25.54
C PRO A 71 15.53 46.36 26.02
N ALA A 72 16.44 45.43 26.35
CA ALA A 72 17.91 45.54 26.21
C ALA A 72 18.67 44.23 26.59
N ILE A 73 19.76 43.93 25.87
CA ILE A 73 20.71 42.78 25.96
C ILE A 73 21.99 43.26 26.72
N PRO A 74 22.97 42.44 27.20
CA PRO A 74 23.07 41.02 27.63
C PRO A 74 23.59 40.85 29.07
N THR A 75 23.53 39.63 29.66
CA THR A 75 24.69 38.91 30.27
C THR A 75 24.25 37.64 30.98
N ALA A 76 25.07 36.59 30.83
CA ALA A 76 24.92 35.30 31.47
C ALA A 76 24.94 35.41 33.01
N LYS A 77 24.06 34.65 33.67
CA LYS A 77 24.33 34.00 34.95
C LYS A 77 23.31 32.89 35.19
N GLU A 78 23.82 31.66 35.18
CA GLU A 78 23.26 30.51 35.86
C GLU A 78 22.88 30.91 37.30
N THR A 79 21.69 30.53 37.79
CA THR A 79 21.55 29.68 39.00
C THR A 79 20.09 29.36 39.37
N THR A 80 19.89 28.06 39.61
CA THR A 80 19.13 27.42 40.70
C THR A 80 17.59 27.47 40.72
N ALA A 81 17.03 26.29 40.44
CA ALA A 81 15.76 25.83 40.95
C ALA A 81 15.70 25.90 42.48
N SER A 82 14.64 26.51 43.02
CA SER A 82 14.26 26.40 44.43
C SER A 82 13.47 25.09 44.65
N SER A 83 14.18 24.02 44.99
CA SER A 83 13.59 22.77 45.51
C SER A 83 13.66 22.76 47.04
N SER A 84 12.75 23.46 47.72
CA SER A 84 12.66 23.44 49.18
C SER A 84 11.83 22.24 49.67
N GLY A 85 12.41 21.03 49.59
CA GLY A 85 11.78 19.81 50.09
C GLY A 85 12.54 18.48 49.89
N ARG A 86 13.89 18.46 49.90
CA ARG A 86 14.67 17.22 49.72
C ARG A 86 15.86 17.06 50.68
N ASP A 87 15.70 17.45 51.95
CA ASP A 87 16.73 17.30 52.98
C ASP A 87 16.42 16.16 53.98
N GLN A 88 15.95 15.02 53.48
CA GLN A 88 15.87 13.79 54.28
C GLN A 88 16.71 12.69 53.63
N ALA A 89 17.54 12.05 54.45
CA ALA A 89 18.33 10.90 54.02
C ALA A 89 17.39 9.76 53.56
N GLU A 90 17.50 9.33 52.32
CA GLU A 90 16.58 8.37 51.71
C GLU A 90 17.28 7.02 51.46
N ARG A 91 16.68 5.93 51.94
CA ARG A 91 17.13 4.57 51.65
C ARG A 91 16.55 4.11 50.31
N ARG A 92 17.41 3.84 49.34
CA ARG A 92 17.03 3.39 47.98
C ARG A 92 18.03 2.39 47.42
N GLN A 93 17.62 1.62 46.42
CA GLN A 93 18.54 0.81 45.62
C GLN A 93 19.24 1.72 44.60
N LEU A 94 20.55 1.59 44.46
CA LEU A 94 21.37 2.41 43.57
C LEU A 94 22.42 1.54 42.89
N THR A 95 22.68 1.79 41.60
CA THR A 95 23.83 1.22 40.90
C THR A 95 24.96 2.24 40.88
N VAL A 96 26.12 1.85 41.39
CA VAL A 96 27.30 2.70 41.54
C VAL A 96 28.40 2.21 40.62
N MET A 97 28.94 3.10 39.78
CA MET A 97 30.08 2.84 38.91
C MET A 97 31.27 3.67 39.35
N PHE A 98 32.43 3.02 39.48
CA PHE A 98 33.74 3.64 39.55
C PHE A 98 34.48 3.42 38.24
N CYS A 99 35.02 4.48 37.66
CA CYS A 99 35.90 4.44 36.50
C CYS A 99 37.20 5.15 36.85
N ASP A 100 38.35 4.61 36.42
CA ASP A 100 39.67 5.12 36.78
C ASP A 100 40.66 4.91 35.64
N LEU A 101 41.57 5.87 35.45
CA LEU A 101 42.61 5.81 34.44
C LEU A 101 43.83 4.99 34.93
N VAL A 102 44.24 3.99 34.16
CA VAL A 102 45.39 3.15 34.51
C VAL A 102 46.69 3.92 34.30
N GLY A 103 47.53 3.98 35.32
CA GLY A 103 48.91 4.46 35.19
C GLY A 103 49.07 5.98 35.15
N SER A 104 48.04 6.75 35.55
CA SER A 104 48.09 8.21 35.70
C SER A 104 49.32 8.73 36.45
N THR A 105 49.77 8.01 37.49
CA THR A 105 50.96 8.36 38.28
C THR A 105 52.26 8.15 37.49
N ALA A 106 52.30 7.14 36.62
CA ALA A 106 53.44 6.91 35.73
C ALA A 106 53.47 7.93 34.59
N LEU A 107 52.30 8.36 34.11
CA LEU A 107 52.15 9.47 33.15
C LEU A 107 52.60 10.81 33.77
N ALA A 108 52.26 11.06 35.04
CA ALA A 108 52.72 12.24 35.78
C ALA A 108 54.24 12.33 36.00
N CYS A 109 54.95 11.20 35.94
CA CYS A 109 56.41 11.18 36.00
C CYS A 109 57.08 11.41 34.63
N ARG A 110 56.32 11.36 33.52
CA ARG A 110 56.85 11.39 32.15
C ARG A 110 56.39 12.61 31.34
N LEU A 111 55.26 13.21 31.69
CA LEU A 111 54.65 14.34 31.00
C LEU A 111 54.75 15.60 31.86
N ASP A 112 54.74 16.77 31.21
CA ASP A 112 54.60 18.04 31.91
C ASP A 112 53.22 18.08 32.62
N PRO A 113 53.10 18.68 33.82
CA PRO A 113 51.82 18.81 34.51
C PRO A 113 50.71 19.46 33.69
N GLU A 114 51.04 20.40 32.79
CA GLU A 114 50.04 21.04 31.90
C GLU A 114 49.52 20.06 30.84
N ASP A 115 50.42 19.29 30.19
CA ASP A 115 50.07 18.27 29.20
C ASP A 115 49.25 17.12 29.82
N LEU A 116 49.64 16.68 31.03
CA LEU A 116 48.89 15.65 31.76
C LEU A 116 47.48 16.13 32.13
N GLN A 117 47.36 17.40 32.55
CA GLN A 117 46.07 17.99 32.91
C GLN A 117 45.13 18.06 31.69
N GLU A 118 45.66 18.38 30.51
CA GLU A 118 44.89 18.42 29.26
C GLU A 118 44.40 17.02 28.85
N ILE A 119 45.28 16.00 28.93
CA ILE A 119 44.93 14.60 28.62
C ILE A 119 43.86 14.07 29.59
N ILE A 120 44.04 14.27 30.90
CA ILE A 120 43.07 13.83 31.91
C ILE A 120 41.74 14.56 31.71
N ARG A 121 41.75 15.86 31.43
CA ARG A 121 40.53 16.65 31.20
C ARG A 121 39.76 16.14 29.98
N ARG A 122 40.43 15.93 28.85
CA ARG A 122 39.82 15.40 27.61
C ARG A 122 39.20 14.02 27.85
N PHE A 123 39.95 13.13 28.51
CA PHE A 123 39.47 11.81 28.87
C PHE A 123 38.22 11.88 29.77
N LEU A 124 38.21 12.73 30.80
CA LEU A 124 37.08 12.89 31.71
C LEU A 124 35.86 13.54 31.03
N ASP A 125 36.06 14.45 30.08
CA ASP A 125 34.99 15.05 29.28
C ASP A 125 34.34 14.01 28.35
N ASP A 126 35.15 13.18 27.67
CA ASP A 126 34.67 12.08 26.83
C ASP A 126 33.92 11.02 27.66
N CYS A 127 34.44 10.66 28.83
CA CYS A 127 33.74 9.80 29.78
C CYS A 127 32.43 10.44 30.25
N GLY A 128 32.45 11.74 30.54
CA GLY A 128 31.27 12.49 30.96
C GLY A 128 30.15 12.50 29.92
N ASN A 129 30.51 12.62 28.65
CA ASN A 129 29.57 12.50 27.52
C ASN A 129 29.00 11.08 27.41
N ALA A 130 29.84 10.05 27.53
CA ALA A 130 29.39 8.66 27.52
C ALA A 130 28.44 8.35 28.69
N ILE A 131 28.74 8.84 29.90
CA ILE A 131 27.90 8.66 31.09
C ILE A 131 26.56 9.39 30.94
N SER A 132 26.58 10.62 30.45
CA SER A 132 25.37 11.44 30.27
C SER A 132 24.43 10.84 29.22
N ARG A 133 24.96 10.22 28.16
CA ARG A 133 24.18 9.51 27.13
C ARG A 133 23.31 8.40 27.72
N PHE A 134 23.76 7.74 28.78
CA PHE A 134 23.02 6.67 29.46
C PHE A 134 22.34 7.14 30.77
N ASN A 135 22.14 8.46 30.92
CA ASN A 135 21.50 9.09 32.08
C ASN A 135 22.18 8.78 33.44
N GLY A 136 23.50 8.58 33.45
CA GLY A 136 24.27 8.47 34.69
C GLY A 136 24.52 9.83 35.33
N TYR A 137 24.40 9.91 36.65
CA TYR A 137 24.71 11.11 37.43
C TYR A 137 26.16 11.05 37.93
N ILE A 138 27.03 11.94 37.43
CA ILE A 138 28.41 12.04 37.90
C ILE A 138 28.40 12.68 39.29
N ALA A 139 28.67 11.87 40.30
CA ALA A 139 28.64 12.27 41.69
C ALA A 139 29.92 12.97 42.12
N LYS A 140 31.08 12.52 41.60
CA LYS A 140 32.38 13.08 41.96
C LYS A 140 33.43 12.82 40.87
N TYR A 141 34.23 13.85 40.60
CA TYR A 141 35.51 13.73 39.88
C TYR A 141 36.62 13.52 40.90
N MET A 142 37.42 12.47 40.72
CA MET A 142 38.44 12.03 41.68
C MET A 142 39.84 12.11 41.07
N GLY A 143 40.21 13.27 40.53
CA GLY A 143 41.49 13.44 39.82
C GLY A 143 41.45 12.78 38.46
N ASP A 144 41.84 11.51 38.38
CA ASP A 144 41.92 10.65 37.19
C ASP A 144 40.79 9.61 37.09
N GLY A 145 39.86 9.61 38.05
CA GLY A 145 38.70 8.74 38.08
C GLY A 145 37.35 9.45 38.29
N LEU A 146 36.27 8.70 38.11
CA LEU A 146 34.87 9.13 38.16
C LEU A 146 34.06 8.22 39.07
N LEU A 147 33.22 8.85 39.91
CA LEU A 147 32.16 8.18 40.65
C LEU A 147 30.81 8.55 40.06
N VAL A 148 30.04 7.55 39.66
CA VAL A 148 28.78 7.73 38.93
C VAL A 148 27.65 6.93 39.59
N TYR A 149 26.47 7.55 39.67
CA TYR A 149 25.26 6.96 40.21
C TYR A 149 24.21 6.79 39.11
N PHE A 150 23.67 5.58 38.97
CA PHE A 150 22.50 5.29 38.14
C PHE A 150 21.32 4.99 39.08
N GLY A 151 20.14 5.54 38.76
CA GLY A 151 18.97 5.57 39.64
C GLY A 151 18.87 6.80 40.55
N TYR A 152 19.63 7.86 40.23
CA TYR A 152 19.65 9.13 40.97
C TYR A 152 19.71 10.32 39.99
N PRO A 153 18.97 11.42 40.20
CA PRO A 153 18.06 11.73 41.32
C PRO A 153 16.69 11.05 41.26
N GLN A 154 16.34 10.38 40.17
CA GLN A 154 15.12 9.58 40.00
C GLN A 154 15.52 8.14 39.66
N ALA A 155 14.89 7.16 40.31
CA ALA A 155 15.05 5.75 39.96
C ALA A 155 14.34 5.47 38.63
N GLN A 156 14.93 4.62 37.80
CA GLN A 156 14.38 4.25 36.49
C GLN A 156 14.58 2.75 36.28
N GLU A 157 13.72 2.12 35.50
CA GLU A 157 13.95 0.72 35.12
C GLU A 157 15.27 0.60 34.34
N HIS A 158 16.01 -0.49 34.57
CA HIS A 158 17.28 -0.81 33.89
C HIS A 158 18.51 0.03 34.29
N ASP A 159 18.56 0.59 35.51
CA ASP A 159 19.74 1.32 36.02
C ASP A 159 21.06 0.51 35.96
N ALA A 160 20.99 -0.80 36.21
CA ALA A 160 22.14 -1.70 36.14
C ALA A 160 22.66 -1.91 34.71
N GLU A 161 21.77 -2.06 33.73
CA GLU A 161 22.12 -2.24 32.32
C GLU A 161 22.79 -0.99 31.75
N ARG A 162 22.23 0.19 32.07
CA ARG A 162 22.75 1.48 31.62
C ARG A 162 24.13 1.80 32.20
N ALA A 163 24.38 1.40 33.44
CA ALA A 163 25.71 1.49 34.02
C ALA A 163 26.73 0.64 33.23
N ILE A 164 26.35 -0.56 32.79
CA ILE A 164 27.21 -1.43 31.97
C ILE A 164 27.40 -0.86 30.56
N TYR A 165 26.34 -0.36 29.91
CA TYR A 165 26.45 0.30 28.60
C TYR A 165 27.36 1.53 28.65
N ALA A 166 27.25 2.35 29.69
CA ALA A 166 28.15 3.48 29.91
C ALA A 166 29.60 3.00 30.09
N GLY A 167 29.81 1.95 30.90
CA GLY A 167 31.14 1.38 31.09
C GLY A 167 31.75 0.78 29.83
N LEU A 168 30.96 0.08 29.00
CA LEU A 168 31.41 -0.46 27.72
C LEU A 168 31.74 0.66 26.72
N ALA A 169 30.95 1.74 26.70
CA ALA A 169 31.26 2.91 25.87
C ALA A 169 32.56 3.59 26.29
N ILE A 170 32.83 3.70 27.60
CA ILE A 170 34.10 4.23 28.12
C ILE A 170 35.29 3.32 27.72
N LEU A 171 35.11 1.99 27.79
CA LEU A 171 36.13 1.04 27.35
C LEU A 171 36.44 1.18 25.85
N GLU A 172 35.43 1.43 25.03
CA GLU A 172 35.61 1.63 23.58
C GLU A 172 36.30 2.97 23.27
N LEU A 173 35.96 4.05 23.99
CA LEU A 173 36.64 5.35 23.87
C LEU A 173 38.13 5.25 24.19
N ALA A 174 38.50 4.50 25.24
CA ALA A 174 39.90 4.24 25.58
C ALA A 174 40.64 3.45 24.47
N ARG A 175 39.95 2.50 23.82
CA ARG A 175 40.50 1.72 22.70
C ARG A 175 40.70 2.54 21.42
N VAL A 176 39.74 3.37 21.05
CA VAL A 176 39.78 4.20 19.81
C VAL A 176 40.84 5.29 19.92
N SER A 177 40.92 5.95 21.08
CA SER A 177 41.95 6.98 21.34
C SER A 177 43.38 6.44 21.25
N SER A 178 43.56 5.12 21.38
CA SER A 178 44.87 4.45 21.25
C SER A 178 45.23 4.04 19.81
N ARG A 179 44.35 4.24 18.81
CA ARG A 179 44.52 3.73 17.43
C ARG A 179 44.66 4.80 16.33
N ASP A 180 44.30 6.05 16.58
CA ASP A 180 44.07 7.02 15.51
C ASP A 180 45.33 7.63 14.85
N ASP A 181 46.55 7.41 15.37
CA ASP A 181 47.78 7.76 14.64
C ASP A 181 49.04 7.02 15.17
N PRO A 182 49.63 6.05 14.43
CA PRO A 182 50.87 5.38 14.83
C PRO A 182 52.12 6.28 14.83
N SER A 183 51.99 7.54 14.41
CA SER A 183 53.05 8.56 14.44
C SER A 183 52.87 9.64 15.52
N SER A 184 51.78 9.59 16.29
CA SER A 184 51.56 10.46 17.45
C SER A 184 52.36 9.97 18.67
N GLN A 185 53.00 10.89 19.41
CA GLN A 185 53.71 10.59 20.68
C GLN A 185 52.74 10.49 21.88
N GLU A 186 51.42 10.40 21.64
CA GLU A 186 50.44 10.36 22.72
C GLU A 186 50.46 9.00 23.44
N PRO A 187 50.38 8.98 24.79
CA PRO A 187 50.46 7.76 25.58
C PRO A 187 49.19 6.90 25.44
N GLU A 188 49.35 5.57 25.48
CA GLU A 188 48.25 4.61 25.49
C GLU A 188 47.37 4.78 26.74
N ILE A 189 46.08 5.06 26.54
CA ILE A 189 45.10 5.29 27.60
C ILE A 189 44.36 3.97 27.85
N ALA A 190 44.37 3.49 29.09
CA ALA A 190 43.61 2.32 29.51
C ALA A 190 42.81 2.61 30.78
N VAL A 191 41.65 1.98 30.93
CA VAL A 191 40.69 2.29 32.02
C VAL A 191 40.29 1.05 32.79
N ARG A 192 39.92 1.22 34.06
CA ARG A 192 39.36 0.17 34.91
C ARG A 192 37.99 0.58 35.40
N ILE A 193 37.02 -0.33 35.31
CA ILE A 193 35.64 -0.03 35.68
C ILE A 193 35.10 -1.09 36.65
N GLY A 194 34.47 -0.65 37.73
CA GLY A 194 33.80 -1.50 38.70
C GLY A 194 32.39 -1.01 38.95
N ILE A 195 31.41 -1.91 38.84
CA ILE A 195 29.99 -1.59 39.03
C ILE A 195 29.40 -2.50 40.10
N ALA A 196 28.74 -1.90 41.09
CA ALA A 196 28.00 -2.65 42.11
C ALA A 196 26.60 -2.06 42.30
N THR A 197 25.63 -2.93 42.58
CA THR A 197 24.24 -2.52 42.85
C THR A 197 23.81 -2.95 44.24
N GLY A 198 23.20 -2.04 45.01
CA GLY A 198 22.72 -2.39 46.35
C GLY A 198 21.93 -1.27 47.02
N HIS A 199 21.49 -1.54 48.25
CA HIS A 199 20.72 -0.58 49.03
C HIS A 199 21.67 0.41 49.71
N VAL A 200 21.45 1.70 49.47
CA VAL A 200 22.25 2.80 50.00
C VAL A 200 21.35 3.87 50.60
N ILE A 201 21.93 4.70 51.45
CA ILE A 201 21.29 5.90 52.00
C ILE A 201 21.95 7.11 51.34
N VAL A 202 21.16 7.95 50.68
CA VAL A 202 21.65 9.18 50.04
C VAL A 202 21.31 10.38 50.92
N GLY A 203 22.31 11.17 51.32
CA GLY A 203 22.09 12.35 52.18
C GLY A 203 23.31 13.30 52.25
N GLU A 204 23.09 14.52 52.78
CA GLU A 204 24.16 15.48 53.03
C GLU A 204 24.85 15.20 54.38
N ILE A 205 26.17 15.31 54.41
CA ILE A 205 26.93 15.29 55.67
C ILE A 205 26.77 16.65 56.33
N ILE A 206 26.26 16.67 57.56
CA ILE A 206 26.27 17.85 58.41
C ILE A 206 27.73 18.20 58.73
N GLY A 207 28.29 19.19 58.03
CA GLY A 207 29.59 19.77 58.36
C GLY A 207 30.35 20.37 57.18
N GLN A 208 30.41 21.71 57.15
CA GLN A 208 31.20 22.61 56.29
C GLN A 208 30.64 22.93 54.89
N GLU A 209 30.29 24.22 54.73
CA GLU A 209 29.59 24.91 53.63
C GLU A 209 30.31 25.00 52.27
N THR A 210 31.20 24.07 51.94
CA THR A 210 31.92 24.11 50.66
C THR A 210 32.11 22.73 50.04
N ALA A 211 31.02 22.14 49.54
CA ALA A 211 30.98 21.33 48.30
C ALA A 211 29.51 20.92 48.01
N LYS A 212 29.06 21.04 46.75
CA LYS A 212 27.79 20.48 46.25
C LYS A 212 27.84 18.93 46.17
N GLU A 213 28.43 18.26 47.15
CA GLU A 213 28.72 16.81 47.14
C GLU A 213 27.67 16.06 47.97
N ARG A 214 26.72 15.40 47.30
CA ARG A 214 25.78 14.48 47.96
C ARG A 214 26.44 13.11 48.12
N SER A 215 26.64 12.70 49.37
CA SER A 215 27.33 11.46 49.71
C SER A 215 26.37 10.29 49.77
N VAL A 216 26.79 9.14 49.24
CA VAL A 216 26.05 7.87 49.30
C VAL A 216 26.69 6.99 50.38
N PHE A 217 25.89 6.58 51.37
CA PHE A 217 26.32 5.72 52.47
C PHE A 217 25.78 4.30 52.29
N GLY A 218 26.67 3.32 52.36
CA GLY A 218 26.35 1.90 52.23
C GLY A 218 27.57 1.09 51.82
N GLU A 219 27.42 -0.23 51.76
CA GLU A 219 28.49 -1.13 51.31
C GLU A 219 28.73 -1.03 49.79
N THR A 220 27.74 -0.57 49.02
CA THR A 220 27.75 -0.56 47.54
C THR A 220 28.82 0.33 46.91
N PRO A 221 29.06 1.59 47.32
CA PRO A 221 30.17 2.39 46.77
C PRO A 221 31.54 1.78 47.09
N ASN A 222 31.70 1.24 48.31
CA ASN A 222 32.94 0.56 48.70
C ASN A 222 33.16 -0.70 47.85
N LEU A 223 32.10 -1.46 47.56
CA LEU A 223 32.16 -2.63 46.70
C LEU A 223 32.54 -2.24 45.26
N ALA A 224 31.86 -1.26 44.65
CA ALA A 224 32.16 -0.80 43.29
C ALA A 224 33.61 -0.34 43.12
N SER A 225 34.15 0.42 44.09
CA SER A 225 35.57 0.82 44.10
C SER A 225 36.51 -0.38 44.20
N ARG A 226 36.17 -1.41 44.99
CA ARG A 226 36.99 -2.63 45.10
C ARG A 226 36.96 -3.47 43.82
N LEU A 227 35.82 -3.51 43.13
CA LEU A 227 35.69 -4.18 41.83
C LEU A 227 36.51 -3.46 40.75
N GLN A 228 36.52 -2.12 40.76
CA GLN A 228 37.36 -1.33 39.85
C GLN A 228 38.84 -1.61 40.11
N ALA A 229 39.27 -1.65 41.38
CA ALA A 229 40.66 -1.94 41.73
C ALA A 229 41.09 -3.37 41.35
N LEU A 230 40.14 -4.31 41.31
CA LEU A 230 40.35 -5.69 40.88
C LEU A 230 40.47 -5.83 39.34
N ALA A 231 39.84 -4.93 38.58
CA ALA A 231 39.81 -4.98 37.12
C ALA A 231 41.22 -4.81 36.52
N ALA A 232 41.57 -5.65 35.52
CA ALA A 232 42.76 -5.41 34.71
C ALA A 232 42.54 -4.21 33.76
N PRO A 233 43.59 -3.65 33.14
CA PRO A 233 43.44 -2.58 32.16
C PRO A 233 42.42 -2.95 31.07
N ASN A 234 41.50 -2.03 30.77
CA ASN A 234 40.39 -2.20 29.85
C ASN A 234 39.41 -3.32 30.21
N GLN A 235 39.14 -3.52 31.50
CA GLN A 235 38.11 -4.43 32.00
C GLN A 235 37.03 -3.72 32.82
N LEU A 236 35.83 -4.28 32.75
CA LEU A 236 34.67 -3.91 33.56
C LEU A 236 34.25 -5.13 34.39
N ILE A 237 34.25 -4.98 35.72
CA ILE A 237 33.84 -6.02 36.67
C ILE A 237 32.54 -5.62 37.38
N VAL A 238 31.63 -6.60 37.54
CA VAL A 238 30.34 -6.43 38.23
C VAL A 238 30.16 -7.40 39.39
N ASP A 239 29.33 -7.01 40.36
CA ASP A 239 28.92 -7.84 41.49
C ASP A 239 27.71 -8.75 41.18
N ALA A 240 27.40 -9.67 42.09
CA ALA A 240 26.28 -10.61 41.94
C ALA A 240 24.90 -9.93 41.85
N ALA A 241 24.70 -8.82 42.57
CA ALA A 241 23.43 -8.10 42.53
C ALA A 241 23.24 -7.42 41.16
N THR A 242 24.29 -6.81 40.61
CA THR A 242 24.27 -6.25 39.25
C THR A 242 24.00 -7.34 38.21
N LYS A 243 24.69 -8.49 38.28
CA LYS A 243 24.45 -9.63 37.39
C LYS A 243 22.99 -10.11 37.39
N ARG A 244 22.36 -10.20 38.57
CA ARG A 244 20.97 -10.65 38.69
C ARG A 244 19.98 -9.69 38.01
N LEU A 245 20.29 -8.38 37.97
CA LEU A 245 19.39 -7.36 37.44
C LEU A 245 19.46 -7.22 35.93
N ILE A 246 20.57 -7.59 35.29
CA ILE A 246 20.81 -7.42 33.85
C ILE A 246 20.40 -8.64 32.99
N GLY A 247 19.96 -9.74 33.62
CA GLY A 247 19.56 -10.96 32.91
C GLY A 247 20.63 -11.52 31.97
N ASP A 248 20.22 -11.90 30.74
CA ASP A 248 21.07 -12.51 29.70
C ASP A 248 21.55 -11.52 28.62
N GLU A 249 21.39 -10.22 28.83
CA GLU A 249 21.64 -9.17 27.83
C GLU A 249 23.14 -8.97 27.50
N PHE A 250 24.02 -9.29 28.45
CA PHE A 250 25.47 -9.12 28.31
C PHE A 250 26.20 -10.47 28.36
N GLU A 251 27.33 -10.55 27.65
CA GLU A 251 28.25 -11.69 27.78
C GLU A 251 29.11 -11.51 29.03
N LEU A 252 29.01 -12.45 29.97
CA LEU A 252 29.69 -12.41 31.26
C LEU A 252 30.65 -13.59 31.40
N ALA A 253 31.92 -13.31 31.70
CA ALA A 253 32.90 -14.32 32.10
C ALA A 253 32.97 -14.40 33.63
N ASP A 254 32.77 -15.59 34.20
CA ASP A 254 32.91 -15.81 35.64
C ASP A 254 34.38 -15.73 36.06
N GLN A 255 34.68 -14.86 37.01
CA GLN A 255 36.03 -14.64 37.54
C GLN A 255 36.21 -15.24 38.95
N GLY A 256 35.23 -16.03 39.41
CA GLY A 256 35.27 -16.75 40.69
C GLY A 256 34.98 -15.89 41.92
N THR A 257 35.25 -16.45 43.10
CA THR A 257 35.09 -15.77 44.39
C THR A 257 36.41 -15.15 44.85
N VAL A 258 36.38 -13.85 45.16
CA VAL A 258 37.57 -13.07 45.56
C VAL A 258 37.36 -12.49 46.96
N SER A 259 38.39 -12.58 47.80
CA SER A 259 38.38 -11.94 49.13
C SER A 259 38.76 -10.46 48.99
N LEU A 260 37.81 -9.56 49.28
CA LEU A 260 38.00 -8.11 49.18
C LEU A 260 38.26 -7.50 50.56
N LYS A 261 39.24 -6.59 50.65
CA LYS A 261 39.57 -5.90 51.91
C LYS A 261 38.36 -5.14 52.46
N GLY A 262 37.91 -5.52 53.66
CA GLY A 262 36.76 -4.93 54.35
C GLY A 262 35.46 -5.72 54.23
N PHE A 263 35.47 -6.87 53.54
CA PHE A 263 34.34 -7.79 53.43
C PHE A 263 34.71 -9.13 54.09
N GLU A 264 33.89 -9.61 55.03
CA GLU A 264 34.15 -10.86 55.78
C GLU A 264 33.93 -12.12 54.93
N ALA A 265 33.03 -12.05 53.94
CA ALA A 265 32.74 -13.14 53.01
C ALA A 265 33.39 -12.90 51.63
N PRO A 266 33.91 -13.95 50.97
CA PRO A 266 34.35 -13.86 49.57
C PRO A 266 33.20 -13.41 48.66
N VAL A 267 33.47 -12.47 47.76
CA VAL A 267 32.48 -11.93 46.81
C VAL A 267 32.69 -12.58 45.45
N GLN A 268 31.61 -13.09 44.84
CA GLN A 268 31.66 -13.60 43.47
C GLN A 268 31.58 -12.43 42.48
N VAL A 269 32.42 -12.48 41.45
CA VAL A 269 32.60 -11.38 40.49
C VAL A 269 32.57 -11.87 39.05
N TRP A 270 32.06 -11.03 38.15
CA TRP A 270 32.00 -11.33 36.71
C TRP A 270 32.62 -10.20 35.91
N GLN A 271 33.37 -10.56 34.87
CA GLN A 271 33.82 -9.63 33.87
C GLN A 271 32.75 -9.50 32.78
N VAL A 272 32.39 -8.27 32.41
CA VAL A 272 31.58 -8.03 31.21
C VAL A 272 32.49 -8.04 29.99
N VAL A 273 32.24 -8.95 29.05
CA VAL A 273 33.06 -9.17 27.84
C VAL A 273 32.55 -8.32 26.67
N GLY A 274 31.24 -8.14 26.58
CA GLY A 274 30.59 -7.30 25.57
C GLY A 274 29.07 -7.35 25.68
N SER A 275 28.38 -6.51 24.91
CA SER A 275 26.95 -6.64 24.69
C SER A 275 26.69 -7.74 23.67
N LYS A 276 25.72 -8.63 23.89
CA LYS A 276 25.23 -9.46 22.79
C LYS A 276 24.65 -8.51 21.74
N LEU A 277 25.18 -8.53 20.51
CA LEU A 277 24.57 -7.87 19.34
C LEU A 277 23.27 -8.61 19.01
N SER A 278 22.24 -8.39 19.83
CA SER A 278 20.88 -8.78 19.52
C SER A 278 20.16 -7.56 18.99
N ALA A 279 19.45 -7.78 17.90
CA ALA A 279 18.51 -6.87 17.28
C ALA A 279 17.69 -6.08 18.31
N SER A 280 17.22 -4.89 17.88
CA SER A 280 16.20 -4.03 18.52
C SER A 280 15.61 -4.57 19.83
N ARG A 281 15.49 -3.75 20.88
CA ARG A 281 14.78 -4.09 22.14
C ARG A 281 13.50 -4.91 21.93
N PHE A 282 12.83 -4.75 20.80
CA PHE A 282 11.76 -5.59 20.25
C PHE A 282 12.06 -7.11 20.13
N GLU A 283 13.19 -7.54 19.57
CA GLU A 283 13.57 -8.95 19.47
C GLU A 283 13.97 -9.52 20.83
N SER A 284 14.64 -8.74 21.69
CA SER A 284 14.97 -9.12 23.07
C SER A 284 13.74 -9.24 23.97
N TYR A 285 12.79 -8.30 23.87
CA TYR A 285 11.51 -8.36 24.61
C TYR A 285 10.61 -9.51 24.10
N ARG A 286 10.66 -9.81 22.80
CA ARG A 286 10.01 -11.01 22.26
C ARG A 286 10.73 -12.29 22.71
N ALA A 287 12.05 -12.38 22.67
CA ALA A 287 12.78 -13.60 23.03
C ALA A 287 12.64 -13.97 24.53
N GLY A 288 12.56 -12.98 25.43
CA GLY A 288 12.53 -13.22 26.88
C GLY A 288 11.16 -13.58 27.49
N ARG A 289 10.05 -13.43 26.77
CA ARG A 289 8.68 -13.60 27.32
C ARG A 289 7.72 -14.43 26.47
N LEU A 290 8.16 -14.97 25.34
CA LEU A 290 7.30 -15.78 24.48
C LEU A 290 7.10 -17.19 25.04
N THR A 291 5.84 -17.60 25.15
CA THR A 291 5.41 -18.94 25.57
C THR A 291 5.95 -20.04 24.65
N GLN A 292 6.10 -21.24 25.21
CA GLN A 292 6.59 -22.40 24.48
C GLN A 292 5.63 -22.75 23.32
N PHE A 293 6.17 -23.03 22.14
CA PHE A 293 5.38 -23.39 20.96
C PHE A 293 5.01 -24.88 21.00
N ILE A 294 3.74 -25.20 21.27
CA ILE A 294 3.26 -26.56 21.61
C ILE A 294 2.17 -27.03 20.64
N GLY A 295 2.18 -28.33 20.30
CA GLY A 295 1.06 -29.00 19.63
C GLY A 295 0.94 -28.68 18.15
N ARG A 296 2.07 -28.33 17.51
CA ARG A 296 2.19 -27.93 16.10
C ARG A 296 3.33 -28.66 15.39
N GLU A 297 3.71 -29.83 15.89
CA GLU A 297 4.87 -30.58 15.43
C GLU A 297 4.67 -31.05 13.98
N HIS A 298 3.45 -31.48 13.62
CA HIS A 298 3.12 -31.92 12.27
C HIS A 298 3.17 -30.78 11.26
N GLU A 299 2.52 -29.65 11.57
CA GLU A 299 2.51 -28.47 10.72
C GLU A 299 3.93 -27.89 10.55
N THR A 300 4.72 -27.89 11.62
CA THR A 300 6.12 -27.44 11.55
C THR A 300 6.98 -28.38 10.72
N ALA A 301 6.81 -29.70 10.85
CA ALA A 301 7.52 -30.68 10.03
C ALA A 301 7.19 -30.53 8.55
N LEU A 302 5.93 -30.25 8.20
CA LEU A 302 5.52 -29.97 6.83
C LEU A 302 6.21 -28.71 6.26
N LEU A 303 6.25 -27.62 7.04
CA LEU A 303 6.93 -26.39 6.61
C LEU A 303 8.44 -26.60 6.42
N LEU A 304 9.08 -27.37 7.30
CA LEU A 304 10.50 -27.72 7.18
C LEU A 304 10.76 -28.60 5.94
N GLY A 305 9.87 -29.55 5.64
CA GLY A 305 9.96 -30.35 4.41
C GLY A 305 9.88 -29.48 3.15
N ARG A 306 8.92 -28.55 3.10
CA ARG A 306 8.81 -27.59 1.99
C ARG A 306 10.00 -26.63 1.90
N TRP A 307 10.60 -26.29 3.03
CA TRP A 307 11.83 -25.51 3.06
C TRP A 307 13.00 -26.27 2.41
N GLN A 308 13.15 -27.56 2.71
CA GLN A 308 14.21 -28.39 2.11
C GLN A 308 14.08 -28.48 0.58
N GLU A 309 12.87 -28.74 0.07
CA GLU A 309 12.57 -28.73 -1.37
C GLU A 309 12.94 -27.37 -2.00
N ALA A 310 12.57 -26.26 -1.34
CA ALA A 310 12.92 -24.92 -1.81
C ALA A 310 14.44 -24.68 -1.80
N VAL A 311 15.18 -25.17 -0.81
CA VAL A 311 16.65 -25.03 -0.77
C VAL A 311 17.31 -25.76 -1.95
N GLU A 312 16.75 -26.91 -2.35
CA GLU A 312 17.18 -27.73 -3.49
C GLU A 312 16.84 -27.12 -4.87
N GLY A 313 16.05 -26.03 -4.88
CA GLY A 313 15.68 -25.31 -6.10
C GLY A 313 14.27 -25.60 -6.60
N GLU A 314 13.47 -26.35 -5.84
CA GLU A 314 12.05 -26.60 -6.11
C GLU A 314 11.19 -25.65 -5.27
N GLY A 315 10.95 -24.44 -5.79
CA GLY A 315 10.23 -23.40 -5.06
C GLY A 315 8.83 -23.83 -4.62
N GLN A 316 8.53 -23.61 -3.34
CA GLN A 316 7.30 -24.07 -2.68
C GLN A 316 6.43 -22.89 -2.22
N VAL A 317 5.11 -23.10 -2.25
CA VAL A 317 4.14 -22.15 -1.70
C VAL A 317 3.29 -22.87 -0.65
N VAL A 318 3.08 -22.25 0.50
CA VAL A 318 2.21 -22.75 1.57
C VAL A 318 1.13 -21.72 1.87
N LEU A 319 -0.12 -22.10 1.64
CA LEU A 319 -1.31 -21.33 2.00
C LEU A 319 -1.72 -21.71 3.43
N LEU A 320 -1.47 -20.83 4.39
CA LEU A 320 -1.75 -21.04 5.81
C LEU A 320 -3.07 -20.39 6.24
N CYS A 321 -4.11 -21.19 6.39
CA CYS A 321 -5.45 -20.76 6.80
C CYS A 321 -5.64 -20.92 8.32
N GLY A 322 -6.34 -19.97 8.96
CA GLY A 322 -6.84 -20.17 10.32
C GLY A 322 -7.46 -18.92 10.95
N GLU A 323 -8.22 -19.12 12.02
CA GLU A 323 -8.91 -18.05 12.77
C GLU A 323 -7.92 -17.04 13.39
N ALA A 324 -8.42 -15.88 13.82
CA ALA A 324 -7.62 -14.92 14.56
C ALA A 324 -7.12 -15.53 15.89
N GLY A 325 -5.85 -15.31 16.24
CA GLY A 325 -5.26 -15.85 17.48
C GLY A 325 -4.87 -17.33 17.46
N ILE A 326 -5.08 -18.06 16.35
CA ILE A 326 -4.80 -19.51 16.25
C ILE A 326 -3.30 -19.88 16.19
N GLY A 327 -2.43 -18.89 15.96
CA GLY A 327 -0.98 -19.08 15.89
C GLY A 327 -0.34 -18.97 14.49
N LYS A 328 -0.99 -18.36 13.48
CA LYS A 328 -0.43 -18.21 12.11
C LYS A 328 0.94 -17.51 12.07
N SER A 329 1.05 -16.31 12.65
CA SER A 329 2.34 -15.60 12.72
C SER A 329 3.33 -16.31 13.66
N ARG A 330 2.82 -17.06 14.66
CA ARG A 330 3.65 -17.81 15.61
C ARG A 330 4.34 -19.00 14.95
N ILE A 331 3.65 -19.73 14.06
CA ILE A 331 4.26 -20.84 13.32
C ILE A 331 5.29 -20.34 12.29
N ALA A 332 5.03 -19.22 11.61
CA ALA A 332 5.99 -18.60 10.70
C ALA A 332 7.26 -18.15 11.44
N ARG A 333 7.12 -17.62 12.65
CA ARG A 333 8.25 -17.31 13.53
C ARG A 333 8.99 -18.56 14.03
N SER A 334 8.27 -19.58 14.49
CA SER A 334 8.86 -20.85 14.93
C SER A 334 9.71 -21.49 13.82
N LEU A 335 9.25 -21.40 12.57
CA LEU A 335 10.03 -21.80 11.41
C LEU A 335 11.32 -20.97 11.31
N ARG A 336 11.24 -19.64 11.35
CA ARG A 336 12.42 -18.75 11.31
C ARG A 336 13.44 -19.08 12.41
N ASP A 337 12.97 -19.32 13.63
CA ASP A 337 13.81 -19.62 14.80
C ASP A 337 14.57 -20.96 14.58
N ARG A 338 13.90 -21.96 13.99
CA ARG A 338 14.52 -23.26 13.64
C ARG A 338 15.50 -23.17 12.47
N LEU A 339 15.30 -22.22 11.57
CA LEU A 339 16.17 -22.00 10.40
C LEU A 339 17.35 -21.06 10.69
N ALA A 340 17.46 -20.51 11.90
CA ALA A 340 18.42 -19.45 12.23
C ALA A 340 19.88 -19.74 11.81
N GLU A 341 20.28 -21.01 11.81
CA GLU A 341 21.63 -21.46 11.46
C GLU A 341 21.82 -21.78 9.96
N GLU A 342 20.75 -21.83 9.14
CA GLU A 342 20.80 -22.33 7.75
C GLU A 342 21.21 -21.27 6.69
N GLY A 343 21.56 -20.05 7.10
CA GLY A 343 22.13 -19.05 6.17
C GLY A 343 21.18 -18.59 5.05
N TYR A 344 19.93 -18.27 5.40
CA TYR A 344 18.88 -17.80 4.48
C TYR A 344 18.67 -16.28 4.54
N GLN A 345 17.83 -15.76 3.63
CA GLN A 345 17.30 -14.39 3.71
C GLN A 345 15.78 -14.40 3.85
N THR A 346 15.24 -13.35 4.48
CA THR A 346 13.79 -13.23 4.72
C THR A 346 13.23 -12.01 3.99
N ILE A 347 12.08 -12.20 3.34
CA ILE A 347 11.23 -11.10 2.86
C ILE A 347 9.91 -11.21 3.62
N GLN A 348 9.41 -10.10 4.17
CA GLN A 348 8.15 -10.09 4.90
C GLN A 348 7.25 -8.96 4.41
N PHE A 349 6.07 -9.33 3.94
CA PHE A 349 4.99 -8.43 3.58
C PHE A 349 3.88 -8.53 4.63
N GLN A 350 3.42 -7.40 5.13
CA GLN A 350 2.31 -7.32 6.08
C GLN A 350 1.17 -6.55 5.43
N CYS A 351 0.05 -7.22 5.17
CA CYS A 351 -1.14 -6.55 4.68
C CYS A 351 -1.83 -5.79 5.81
N SER A 352 -2.54 -4.71 5.47
CA SER A 352 -3.16 -3.80 6.43
C SER A 352 -4.63 -3.56 6.09
N PRO A 353 -5.55 -3.57 7.07
CA PRO A 353 -6.98 -3.32 6.83
C PRO A 353 -7.26 -1.92 6.28
N TYR A 354 -6.33 -0.97 6.46
CA TYR A 354 -6.47 0.41 6.01
C TYR A 354 -5.98 0.63 4.57
N HIS A 355 -5.27 -0.34 3.99
CA HIS A 355 -4.58 -0.22 2.69
C HIS A 355 -5.07 -1.25 1.67
N THR A 356 -6.32 -1.71 1.80
CA THR A 356 -6.93 -2.71 0.91
C THR A 356 -7.10 -2.23 -0.54
N ASN A 357 -6.97 -0.93 -0.78
CA ASN A 357 -6.99 -0.29 -2.09
C ASN A 357 -5.75 0.59 -2.35
N THR A 358 -4.69 0.44 -1.56
CA THR A 358 -3.42 1.14 -1.80
C THR A 358 -2.50 0.23 -2.60
N ALA A 359 -2.33 0.54 -3.88
CA ALA A 359 -1.55 -0.29 -4.78
C ALA A 359 -0.13 -0.55 -4.24
N LEU A 360 0.25 -1.82 -4.10
CA LEU A 360 1.59 -2.25 -3.69
C LEU A 360 2.04 -1.78 -2.30
N TYR A 361 1.12 -1.43 -1.39
CA TYR A 361 1.45 -0.97 -0.04
C TYR A 361 2.48 -1.84 0.73
N PRO A 362 2.29 -3.18 0.86
CA PRO A 362 3.26 -4.00 1.60
C PRO A 362 4.63 -4.05 0.92
N VAL A 363 4.67 -3.91 -0.41
CA VAL A 363 5.91 -3.88 -1.19
C VAL A 363 6.65 -2.57 -0.97
N ILE A 364 5.94 -1.43 -1.05
CA ILE A 364 6.51 -0.11 -0.80
C ILE A 364 7.08 -0.05 0.62
N THR A 365 6.32 -0.54 1.60
CA THR A 365 6.76 -0.60 3.00
C THR A 365 8.05 -1.40 3.15
N TYR A 366 8.10 -2.60 2.56
CA TYR A 366 9.29 -3.45 2.55
C TYR A 366 10.49 -2.76 1.88
N LEU A 367 10.32 -2.17 0.69
CA LEU A 367 11.40 -1.52 -0.05
C LEU A 367 11.99 -0.34 0.72
N ARG A 368 11.12 0.50 1.31
CA ARG A 368 11.56 1.64 2.14
C ARG A 368 12.35 1.16 3.35
N GLN A 369 11.89 0.10 4.02
CA GLN A 369 12.59 -0.49 5.16
C GLN A 369 13.92 -1.13 4.76
N ALA A 370 13.94 -1.94 3.69
CA ALA A 370 15.12 -2.64 3.21
C ALA A 370 16.21 -1.68 2.70
N ALA A 371 15.82 -0.55 2.09
CA ALA A 371 16.75 0.50 1.67
C ALA A 371 17.16 1.43 2.84
N GLY A 372 16.51 1.34 4.01
CA GLY A 372 16.78 2.24 5.14
C GLY A 372 16.42 3.70 4.86
N LEU A 373 15.30 3.92 4.14
CA LEU A 373 14.82 5.27 3.80
C LEU A 373 14.21 5.95 5.05
N SER A 374 14.75 7.10 5.41
CA SER A 374 14.26 7.99 6.47
C SER A 374 13.44 9.13 5.89
N GLY A 375 12.51 9.67 6.69
CA GLY A 375 11.78 10.89 6.34
C GLY A 375 12.66 12.15 6.29
N GLU A 376 13.82 12.12 6.96
CA GLU A 376 14.80 13.22 6.92
C GLU A 376 15.75 13.13 5.70
N ASP A 377 15.70 12.03 4.92
CA ASP A 377 16.58 11.87 3.77
C ASP A 377 16.16 12.81 2.64
N THR A 378 17.11 13.56 2.10
CA THR A 378 16.91 14.28 0.83
C THR A 378 16.63 13.30 -0.32
N PRO A 379 15.90 13.70 -1.38
CA PRO A 379 15.60 12.81 -2.51
C PRO A 379 16.84 12.17 -3.14
N SER A 380 17.98 12.88 -3.17
CA SER A 380 19.26 12.35 -3.66
C SER A 380 19.87 11.29 -2.74
N THR A 381 19.69 11.41 -1.42
CA THR A 381 20.08 10.37 -0.45
C THR A 381 19.17 9.16 -0.55
N GLN A 382 17.86 9.37 -0.69
CA GLN A 382 16.90 8.27 -0.88
C GLN A 382 17.22 7.47 -2.14
N LEU A 383 17.54 8.14 -3.25
CA LEU A 383 17.93 7.49 -4.50
C LEU A 383 19.21 6.67 -4.36
N ARG A 384 20.27 7.22 -3.71
CA ARG A 384 21.53 6.48 -3.46
C ARG A 384 21.32 5.23 -2.61
N LYS A 385 20.46 5.31 -1.59
CA LYS A 385 20.11 4.16 -0.75
C LYS A 385 19.36 3.09 -1.56
N LEU A 386 18.45 3.52 -2.43
CA LEU A 386 17.74 2.62 -3.34
C LEU A 386 18.67 1.97 -4.38
N ASP A 387 19.64 2.72 -4.94
CA ASP A 387 20.70 2.19 -5.81
C ASP A 387 21.50 1.10 -5.09
N ALA A 388 21.88 1.34 -3.83
CA ALA A 388 22.60 0.34 -3.03
C ALA A 388 21.76 -0.93 -2.79
N LEU A 389 20.46 -0.78 -2.49
CA LEU A 389 19.55 -1.93 -2.36
C LEU A 389 19.41 -2.71 -3.68
N ALA A 390 19.26 -2.00 -4.80
CA ALA A 390 19.14 -2.60 -6.12
C ALA A 390 20.39 -3.41 -6.48
N LEU A 391 21.58 -2.81 -6.32
CA LEU A 391 22.87 -3.48 -6.54
C LEU A 391 23.03 -4.72 -5.63
N ASN A 392 22.65 -4.60 -4.36
CA ASN A 392 22.65 -5.71 -3.40
C ASN A 392 21.63 -6.81 -3.74
N SER A 393 20.62 -6.50 -4.55
CA SER A 393 19.67 -7.47 -5.11
C SER A 393 20.12 -8.00 -6.49
N GLY A 394 21.26 -7.55 -7.01
CA GLY A 394 21.76 -7.93 -8.34
C GLY A 394 21.08 -7.17 -9.49
N ILE A 395 20.47 -6.02 -9.21
CA ILE A 395 19.87 -5.11 -10.19
C ILE A 395 20.86 -3.99 -10.49
N ASP A 396 21.36 -3.96 -11.71
CA ASP A 396 22.30 -2.97 -12.26
C ASP A 396 21.67 -2.08 -13.34
N ASP A 397 20.44 -2.40 -13.77
CA ASP A 397 19.69 -1.63 -14.76
C ASP A 397 19.08 -0.36 -14.15
N GLN A 398 19.45 0.78 -14.73
CA GLN A 398 18.97 2.10 -14.32
C GLN A 398 17.45 2.25 -14.47
N THR A 399 16.87 1.59 -15.48
CA THR A 399 15.43 1.63 -15.76
C THR A 399 14.65 1.04 -14.59
N THR A 400 15.11 -0.10 -14.08
CA THR A 400 14.52 -0.79 -12.93
C THR A 400 14.61 0.04 -11.66
N VAL A 401 15.77 0.66 -11.38
CA VAL A 401 15.90 1.54 -10.22
C VAL A 401 14.96 2.75 -10.33
N SER A 402 14.81 3.33 -11.52
CA SER A 402 13.87 4.42 -11.77
C SER A 402 12.41 4.00 -11.50
N LEU A 403 12.01 2.79 -11.88
CA LEU A 403 10.68 2.24 -11.57
C LEU A 403 10.47 2.05 -10.06
N LEU A 404 11.48 1.53 -9.35
CA LEU A 404 11.41 1.37 -7.89
C LEU A 404 11.38 2.72 -7.17
N ALA A 405 12.05 3.74 -7.71
CA ALA A 405 12.03 5.10 -7.19
C ALA A 405 10.65 5.75 -7.36
N ASP A 406 10.03 5.62 -8.55
CA ASP A 406 8.65 6.07 -8.83
C ASP A 406 7.65 5.35 -7.91
N LEU A 407 7.81 4.04 -7.72
CA LEU A 407 7.00 3.24 -6.79
C LEU A 407 7.11 3.74 -5.34
N CYS A 408 8.33 4.05 -4.89
CA CYS A 408 8.57 4.63 -3.56
C CYS A 408 8.26 6.13 -3.47
N SER A 409 7.77 6.74 -4.58
CA SER A 409 7.45 8.16 -4.72
C SER A 409 8.63 9.09 -4.41
N ILE A 410 9.84 8.67 -4.76
CA ILE A 410 11.06 9.48 -4.66
C ILE A 410 11.09 10.41 -5.88
N ARG A 411 11.07 11.73 -5.65
CA ARG A 411 11.12 12.73 -6.73
C ARG A 411 12.51 12.74 -7.37
N THR A 412 12.60 12.33 -8.64
CA THR A 412 13.88 12.20 -9.38
C THR A 412 13.93 13.03 -10.65
N ASP A 413 13.03 14.01 -10.81
CA ASP A 413 12.70 14.67 -12.08
C ASP A 413 13.91 15.23 -12.87
N ASP A 414 15.02 15.58 -12.19
CA ASP A 414 16.24 16.08 -12.84
C ASP A 414 17.41 15.05 -12.93
N LEU A 415 17.37 13.95 -12.16
CA LEU A 415 18.49 13.00 -12.02
C LEU A 415 18.25 11.66 -12.71
N ARG A 416 17.01 11.18 -12.74
CA ARG A 416 16.59 9.92 -13.38
C ARG A 416 15.08 9.97 -13.67
N PRO A 417 14.66 10.50 -14.82
CA PRO A 417 13.24 10.54 -15.15
C PRO A 417 12.69 9.11 -15.33
N PRO A 418 11.41 8.86 -14.97
CA PRO A 418 10.77 7.58 -15.22
C PRO A 418 10.77 7.26 -16.73
N PRO A 419 10.72 5.98 -17.12
CA PRO A 419 10.71 5.61 -18.52
C PRO A 419 9.56 6.30 -19.27
N ASN A 420 9.85 6.88 -20.44
CA ASN A 420 8.86 7.54 -21.29
C ASN A 420 7.99 6.49 -22.01
N VAL A 421 7.16 5.82 -21.23
CA VAL A 421 6.20 4.79 -21.64
C VAL A 421 4.87 5.07 -20.95
N SER A 422 3.76 4.53 -21.49
CA SER A 422 2.46 4.64 -20.83
C SER A 422 2.49 4.16 -19.37
N SER A 423 1.60 4.69 -18.53
CA SER A 423 1.42 4.26 -17.13
C SER A 423 1.18 2.76 -16.98
N GLU A 424 0.43 2.15 -17.91
CA GLU A 424 0.16 0.71 -17.91
C GLU A 424 1.41 -0.12 -18.20
N LYS A 425 2.17 0.28 -19.23
CA LYS A 425 3.48 -0.32 -19.51
C LYS A 425 4.41 -0.18 -18.30
N ARG A 426 4.39 0.97 -17.64
CA ARG A 426 5.21 1.25 -16.46
C ARG A 426 4.82 0.38 -15.28
N LYS A 427 3.52 0.24 -14.97
CA LYS A 427 3.01 -0.70 -13.96
C LYS A 427 3.52 -2.10 -14.24
N GLU A 428 3.39 -2.56 -15.47
CA GLU A 428 3.81 -3.90 -15.85
C GLU A 428 5.33 -4.10 -15.72
N MET A 429 6.14 -3.13 -16.17
CA MET A 429 7.59 -3.15 -15.97
C MET A 429 7.97 -3.16 -14.48
N THR A 430 7.21 -2.44 -13.64
CA THR A 430 7.40 -2.41 -12.19
C THR A 430 7.12 -3.77 -11.56
N LEU A 431 6.00 -4.41 -11.92
CA LEU A 431 5.67 -5.75 -11.44
C LEU A 431 6.71 -6.78 -11.90
N GLU A 432 7.13 -6.73 -13.15
CA GLU A 432 8.17 -7.61 -13.69
C GLU A 432 9.52 -7.38 -13.00
N ALA A 433 9.89 -6.13 -12.71
CA ALA A 433 11.10 -5.80 -11.95
C ALA A 433 11.08 -6.41 -10.54
N LEU A 434 9.93 -6.37 -9.85
CA LEU A 434 9.77 -6.96 -8.51
C LEU A 434 9.85 -8.50 -8.56
N VAL A 435 9.30 -9.14 -9.59
CA VAL A 435 9.46 -10.59 -9.82
C VAL A 435 10.93 -10.94 -10.07
N GLN A 436 11.62 -10.17 -10.91
CA GLN A 436 13.04 -10.38 -11.18
C GLN A 436 13.90 -10.14 -9.93
N GLN A 437 13.54 -9.17 -9.09
CA GLN A 437 14.22 -8.95 -7.82
C GLN A 437 14.14 -10.20 -6.94
N LEU A 438 12.95 -10.79 -6.79
CA LEU A 438 12.79 -12.06 -6.04
C LEU A 438 13.63 -13.18 -6.66
N GLN A 439 13.61 -13.34 -7.98
CA GLN A 439 14.43 -14.35 -8.68
C GLN A 439 15.92 -14.20 -8.40
N ARG A 440 16.46 -12.97 -8.49
CA ARG A 440 17.88 -12.70 -8.25
C ARG A 440 18.27 -12.89 -6.79
N LEU A 441 17.40 -12.48 -5.87
CA LEU A 441 17.57 -12.74 -4.44
C LEU A 441 17.63 -14.26 -4.19
N ALA A 442 16.66 -15.02 -4.69
CA ALA A 442 16.60 -16.48 -4.55
C ALA A 442 17.79 -17.20 -5.20
N GLY A 443 18.35 -16.67 -6.28
CA GLY A 443 19.55 -17.21 -6.92
C GLY A 443 20.81 -17.10 -6.05
N ARG A 444 20.87 -16.12 -5.13
CA ARG A 444 22.01 -15.91 -4.23
C ARG A 444 21.93 -16.76 -2.98
N ARG A 445 20.77 -16.75 -2.32
CA ARG A 445 20.51 -17.50 -1.07
C ARG A 445 19.07 -18.00 -1.04
N PRO A 446 18.81 -19.15 -0.39
CA PRO A 446 17.45 -19.58 -0.08
C PRO A 446 16.65 -18.43 0.56
N THR A 447 15.44 -18.21 0.08
CA THR A 447 14.60 -17.09 0.50
C THR A 447 13.34 -17.60 1.17
N LEU A 448 13.15 -17.23 2.44
CA LEU A 448 11.89 -17.40 3.14
C LEU A 448 11.05 -16.14 2.92
N PHE A 449 9.99 -16.25 2.15
CA PHE A 449 9.11 -15.14 1.83
C PHE A 449 7.78 -15.31 2.57
N ILE A 450 7.46 -14.41 3.49
CA ILE A 450 6.24 -14.45 4.29
C ILE A 450 5.33 -13.29 3.86
N VAL A 451 4.08 -13.61 3.53
CA VAL A 451 3.03 -12.61 3.28
C VAL A 451 1.92 -12.84 4.29
N GLU A 452 1.79 -11.93 5.24
CA GLU A 452 0.79 -12.03 6.29
C GLU A 452 -0.50 -11.28 5.95
N ASP A 453 -1.61 -11.87 6.40
CA ASP A 453 -2.95 -11.30 6.39
C ASP A 453 -3.49 -10.93 4.99
N VAL A 454 -3.30 -11.79 3.98
CA VAL A 454 -3.69 -11.52 2.58
C VAL A 454 -5.20 -11.35 2.33
N HIS A 455 -6.04 -11.53 3.35
CA HIS A 455 -7.45 -11.14 3.31
C HIS A 455 -7.64 -9.61 3.19
N TRP A 456 -6.59 -8.82 3.46
CA TRP A 456 -6.54 -7.37 3.23
C TRP A 456 -5.68 -6.97 2.02
N LEU A 457 -5.36 -7.91 1.13
CA LEU A 457 -4.48 -7.67 -0.01
C LEU A 457 -5.13 -6.76 -1.07
N ASP A 458 -4.42 -5.72 -1.49
CA ASP A 458 -4.84 -4.86 -2.59
C ASP A 458 -4.79 -5.58 -3.95
N PRO A 459 -5.60 -5.15 -4.94
CA PRO A 459 -5.66 -5.78 -6.26
C PRO A 459 -4.31 -5.88 -6.98
N THR A 460 -3.49 -4.83 -6.95
CA THR A 460 -2.19 -4.81 -7.65
C THR A 460 -1.14 -5.69 -6.96
N THR A 461 -1.11 -5.76 -5.61
CA THR A 461 -0.26 -6.75 -4.92
C THR A 461 -0.73 -8.18 -5.18
N ARG A 462 -2.04 -8.42 -5.34
CA ARG A 462 -2.55 -9.74 -5.76
C ARG A 462 -2.04 -10.15 -7.15
N ASP A 463 -2.03 -9.23 -8.10
CA ASP A 463 -1.42 -9.46 -9.42
C ASP A 463 0.08 -9.82 -9.27
N LEU A 464 0.83 -9.05 -8.47
CA LEU A 464 2.25 -9.35 -8.19
C LEU A 464 2.46 -10.76 -7.63
N LEU A 465 1.72 -11.15 -6.58
CA LEU A 465 1.83 -12.47 -5.96
C LEU A 465 1.47 -13.58 -6.93
N THR A 466 0.46 -13.36 -7.79
CA THR A 466 0.07 -14.33 -8.82
C THR A 466 1.23 -14.57 -9.78
N ARG A 467 1.85 -13.50 -10.29
CA ARG A 467 3.04 -13.60 -11.17
C ARG A 467 4.24 -14.26 -10.49
N MET A 468 4.44 -14.00 -9.20
CA MET A 468 5.50 -14.64 -8.42
C MET A 468 5.23 -16.14 -8.26
N ILE A 469 4.02 -16.53 -7.85
CA ILE A 469 3.61 -17.94 -7.68
C ILE A 469 3.69 -18.71 -8.99
N ASP A 470 3.28 -18.11 -10.11
CA ASP A 470 3.38 -18.71 -11.45
C ASP A 470 4.81 -19.13 -11.82
N ARG A 471 5.81 -18.37 -11.37
CA ARG A 471 7.21 -18.52 -11.76
C ARG A 471 8.10 -19.05 -10.64
N ILE A 472 7.54 -19.42 -9.49
CA ILE A 472 8.32 -19.75 -8.28
C ILE A 472 9.01 -21.11 -8.36
N GLN A 473 8.47 -22.07 -9.13
CA GLN A 473 8.98 -23.46 -9.18
C GLN A 473 10.49 -23.58 -9.38
N PRO A 474 11.15 -22.88 -10.33
CA PRO A 474 12.60 -22.96 -10.50
C PRO A 474 13.41 -22.10 -9.51
N MET A 475 12.78 -21.48 -8.51
CA MET A 475 13.43 -20.56 -7.56
C MET A 475 13.68 -21.23 -6.21
N ARG A 476 14.76 -20.83 -5.52
CA ARG A 476 15.03 -21.26 -4.14
C ARG A 476 14.22 -20.46 -3.11
N VAL A 477 12.89 -20.56 -3.20
CA VAL A 477 11.95 -19.76 -2.39
C VAL A 477 10.92 -20.66 -1.70
N LEU A 478 10.75 -20.46 -0.39
CA LEU A 478 9.55 -20.90 0.33
C LEU A 478 8.66 -19.69 0.58
N LEU A 479 7.49 -19.63 -0.06
CA LEU A 479 6.50 -18.59 0.12
C LEU A 479 5.39 -19.05 1.07
N ILE A 480 5.25 -18.39 2.22
CA ILE A 480 4.19 -18.65 3.20
C ILE A 480 3.17 -17.50 3.14
N ILE A 481 1.92 -17.83 2.82
CA ILE A 481 0.83 -16.86 2.71
C ILE A 481 -0.20 -17.13 3.81
N THR A 482 -0.44 -16.17 4.70
CA THR A 482 -1.39 -16.34 5.82
C THR A 482 -2.71 -15.62 5.56
N PHE A 483 -3.84 -16.28 5.86
CA PHE A 483 -5.17 -15.70 5.67
C PHE A 483 -6.19 -16.27 6.65
N ARG A 484 -7.35 -15.59 6.72
CA ARG A 484 -8.51 -16.03 7.51
C ARG A 484 -9.48 -16.84 6.63
N PRO A 485 -10.31 -17.73 7.21
CA PRO A 485 -11.17 -18.64 6.45
C PRO A 485 -12.15 -17.97 5.47
N GLU A 486 -12.48 -16.69 5.66
CA GLU A 486 -13.39 -15.95 4.78
C GLU A 486 -12.75 -15.60 3.42
N PHE A 487 -11.41 -15.60 3.35
CA PHE A 487 -10.67 -15.34 2.12
C PHE A 487 -10.55 -16.59 1.27
N LYS A 488 -10.94 -16.48 0.00
CA LYS A 488 -10.81 -17.56 -1.00
C LYS A 488 -9.55 -17.34 -1.83
N PRO A 489 -8.46 -18.10 -1.60
CA PRO A 489 -7.25 -17.95 -2.39
C PRO A 489 -7.46 -18.44 -3.82
N VAL A 490 -7.00 -17.67 -4.80
CA VAL A 490 -7.07 -18.02 -6.24
C VAL A 490 -5.93 -18.95 -6.69
N TRP A 491 -4.98 -19.24 -5.80
CA TRP A 491 -3.77 -20.03 -6.11
C TRP A 491 -3.85 -21.49 -5.64
N ALA A 492 -5.02 -21.95 -5.21
CA ALA A 492 -5.16 -23.29 -4.61
C ALA A 492 -4.91 -24.44 -5.59
N ASP A 493 -5.06 -24.21 -6.90
CA ASP A 493 -5.03 -25.25 -7.93
C ASP A 493 -3.62 -25.53 -8.51
N TYR A 494 -2.59 -24.80 -8.07
CA TYR A 494 -1.21 -25.01 -8.53
C TYR A 494 -0.56 -26.23 -7.86
N SER A 495 0.22 -27.00 -8.62
CA SER A 495 0.84 -28.24 -8.12
C SER A 495 1.89 -28.03 -7.02
N HIS A 496 2.57 -26.87 -7.02
CA HIS A 496 3.58 -26.47 -6.03
C HIS A 496 3.00 -25.66 -4.86
N VAL A 497 1.66 -25.62 -4.75
CA VAL A 497 0.96 -24.96 -3.64
C VAL A 497 0.42 -26.01 -2.67
N THR A 498 0.81 -25.90 -1.40
CA THR A 498 0.29 -26.74 -0.31
C THR A 498 -0.69 -25.93 0.55
N PHE A 499 -1.89 -26.46 0.75
CA PHE A 499 -2.89 -25.85 1.65
C PHE A 499 -2.77 -26.43 3.06
N LEU A 500 -2.59 -25.57 4.06
CA LEU A 500 -2.42 -25.95 5.47
C LEU A 500 -3.42 -25.17 6.35
N THR A 501 -4.32 -25.89 7.02
CA THR A 501 -5.30 -25.29 7.95
C THR A 501 -4.85 -25.51 9.39
N LEU A 502 -4.71 -24.42 10.15
CA LEU A 502 -4.46 -24.49 11.60
C LEU A 502 -5.78 -24.70 12.36
N SER A 503 -5.89 -25.85 13.02
CA SER A 503 -7.00 -26.19 13.91
C SER A 503 -6.80 -25.64 15.33
N ARG A 504 -7.84 -25.61 16.16
CA ARG A 504 -7.72 -25.30 17.59
C ARG A 504 -6.88 -26.36 18.31
N LEU A 505 -6.13 -25.96 19.35
CA LEU A 505 -5.31 -26.90 20.11
C LEU A 505 -6.20 -27.91 20.83
N PRO A 506 -5.89 -29.22 20.73
CA PRO A 506 -6.51 -30.23 21.57
C PRO A 506 -6.34 -29.90 23.06
N ARG A 507 -7.27 -30.39 23.90
CA ARG A 507 -7.23 -30.15 25.36
C ARG A 507 -5.89 -30.48 26.00
N ARG A 508 -5.23 -31.55 25.53
CA ARG A 508 -3.89 -31.94 26.00
C ARG A 508 -2.85 -30.84 25.76
N HIS A 509 -2.71 -30.38 24.53
CA HIS A 509 -1.75 -29.32 24.17
C HIS A 509 -2.13 -27.98 24.79
N SER A 510 -3.42 -27.70 24.97
CA SER A 510 -3.89 -26.52 25.69
C SER A 510 -3.44 -26.52 27.17
N ALA A 511 -3.50 -27.69 27.82
CA ALA A 511 -3.02 -27.85 29.20
C ALA A 511 -1.48 -27.79 29.30
N GLU A 512 -0.77 -28.32 28.30
CA GLU A 512 0.70 -28.21 28.21
C GLU A 512 1.13 -26.74 28.03
N LEU A 513 0.45 -25.97 27.17
CA LEU A 513 0.66 -24.53 27.02
C LEU A 513 0.43 -23.79 28.33
N LEU A 514 -0.69 -24.07 29.01
CA LEU A 514 -1.00 -23.50 30.31
C LEU A 514 0.10 -23.77 31.35
N ALA A 515 0.59 -25.00 31.45
CA ALA A 515 1.65 -25.38 32.38
C ALA A 515 2.99 -24.69 32.07
N SER A 516 3.29 -24.44 30.79
CA SER A 516 4.50 -23.69 30.41
C SER A 516 4.46 -22.24 30.91
N MET A 517 3.28 -21.61 30.88
CA MET A 517 3.08 -20.22 31.32
C MET A 517 3.16 -20.06 32.83
N THR A 518 2.85 -21.11 33.59
CA THR A 518 2.94 -21.11 35.06
C THR A 518 4.32 -21.52 35.56
N GLY A 519 5.32 -21.65 34.67
CA GLY A 519 6.66 -22.12 35.03
C GLY A 519 6.66 -23.56 35.56
N GLY A 520 5.71 -24.38 35.13
CA GLY A 520 5.53 -25.76 35.62
C GLY A 520 4.75 -25.88 36.94
N LYS A 521 4.34 -24.77 37.57
CA LYS A 521 3.56 -24.79 38.81
C LYS A 521 2.11 -25.18 38.56
N ALA A 522 1.55 -26.00 39.45
CA ALA A 522 0.17 -26.46 39.32
C ALA A 522 -0.84 -25.32 39.61
N LEU A 523 -1.80 -25.10 38.71
CA LEU A 523 -2.97 -24.28 38.98
C LEU A 523 -4.04 -25.09 39.73
N PRO A 524 -4.93 -24.43 40.50
CA PRO A 524 -6.10 -25.11 41.04
C PRO A 524 -6.91 -25.77 39.91
N PRO A 525 -7.34 -27.04 40.05
CA PRO A 525 -8.00 -27.79 38.98
C PRO A 525 -9.22 -27.08 38.39
N GLU A 526 -9.95 -26.37 39.24
CA GLU A 526 -11.14 -25.61 38.88
C GLU A 526 -10.80 -24.38 38.00
N VAL A 527 -9.69 -23.69 38.29
CA VAL A 527 -9.18 -22.56 37.47
C VAL A 527 -8.65 -23.08 36.15
N GLN A 528 -7.85 -24.14 36.16
CA GLN A 528 -7.36 -24.80 34.95
C GLN A 528 -8.52 -25.22 34.04
N GLN A 529 -9.54 -25.87 34.60
CA GLN A 529 -10.71 -26.30 33.84
C GLN A 529 -11.49 -25.11 33.27
N ALA A 530 -11.63 -24.03 34.05
CA ALA A 530 -12.30 -22.82 33.57
C ALA A 530 -11.55 -22.18 32.39
N ILE A 531 -10.22 -22.08 32.46
CA ILE A 531 -9.39 -21.58 31.35
C ILE A 531 -9.57 -22.46 30.11
N LEU A 532 -9.44 -23.78 30.25
CA LEU A 532 -9.54 -24.71 29.11
C LEU A 532 -10.93 -24.72 28.45
N VAL A 533 -12.01 -24.58 29.23
CA VAL A 533 -13.38 -24.52 28.69
C VAL A 533 -13.67 -23.19 28.03
N LYS A 534 -13.25 -22.07 28.62
CA LYS A 534 -13.55 -20.73 28.11
C LYS A 534 -12.74 -20.38 26.86
N THR A 535 -11.52 -20.90 26.75
CA THR A 535 -10.59 -20.59 25.66
C THR A 535 -10.83 -21.42 24.40
N ASP A 536 -11.52 -22.54 24.55
CA ASP A 536 -11.84 -23.51 23.48
C ASP A 536 -10.63 -23.88 22.60
N GLY A 537 -9.43 -23.92 23.18
CA GLY A 537 -8.20 -24.32 22.49
C GLY A 537 -7.59 -23.27 21.57
N VAL A 538 -8.02 -22.00 21.62
CA VAL A 538 -7.36 -20.91 20.89
C VAL A 538 -6.10 -20.46 21.67
N PRO A 539 -4.88 -20.65 21.15
CA PRO A 539 -3.63 -20.38 21.87
C PRO A 539 -3.56 -18.98 22.48
N LEU A 540 -3.85 -17.95 21.68
CA LEU A 540 -3.82 -16.56 22.16
C LEU A 540 -4.78 -16.33 23.34
N TYR A 541 -5.93 -16.99 23.36
CA TYR A 541 -6.87 -16.84 24.45
C TYR A 541 -6.40 -17.57 25.72
N ILE A 542 -5.78 -18.74 25.57
CA ILE A 542 -5.11 -19.43 26.68
C ILE A 542 -4.04 -18.53 27.27
N GLU A 543 -3.23 -17.90 26.42
CA GLU A 543 -2.16 -17.00 26.85
C GLU A 543 -2.68 -15.80 27.63
N GLU A 544 -3.56 -15.01 27.02
CA GLU A 544 -4.08 -13.79 27.63
C GLU A 544 -4.84 -14.07 28.93
N LEU A 545 -5.67 -15.12 28.98
CA LEU A 545 -6.46 -15.42 30.17
C LEU A 545 -5.57 -15.88 31.33
N THR A 546 -4.52 -16.64 31.03
CA THR A 546 -3.56 -17.10 32.02
C THR A 546 -2.72 -15.94 32.55
N GLU A 547 -2.16 -15.10 31.67
CA GLU A 547 -1.42 -13.88 32.06
C GLU A 547 -2.30 -12.99 32.96
N THR A 548 -3.54 -12.72 32.56
CA THR A 548 -4.45 -11.84 33.31
C THR A 548 -4.75 -12.37 34.71
N LEU A 549 -4.91 -13.69 34.86
CA LEU A 549 -5.15 -14.32 36.17
C LEU A 549 -3.91 -14.28 37.06
N LEU A 550 -2.72 -14.48 36.50
CA LEU A 550 -1.45 -14.36 37.24
C LEU A 550 -1.20 -12.92 37.69
N GLU A 551 -1.48 -11.93 36.83
CA GLU A 551 -1.33 -10.50 37.12
C GLU A 551 -2.38 -9.95 38.08
N SER A 552 -3.56 -10.57 38.17
CA SER A 552 -4.68 -10.11 39.00
C SER A 552 -4.41 -10.16 40.52
N GLY A 553 -3.39 -10.90 40.97
CA GLY A 553 -3.13 -11.15 42.38
C GLY A 553 -4.15 -12.06 43.08
N LEU A 554 -5.13 -12.61 42.33
CA LEU A 554 -6.12 -13.58 42.81
C LEU A 554 -5.48 -14.95 43.11
N LEU A 555 -4.36 -15.25 42.45
CA LEU A 555 -3.55 -16.44 42.67
C LEU A 555 -2.35 -16.07 43.54
N LYS A 556 -2.18 -16.77 44.67
CA LYS A 556 -0.97 -16.72 45.48
C LYS A 556 -0.01 -17.77 44.95
N GLU A 557 1.17 -17.33 44.55
CA GLU A 557 2.27 -18.22 44.22
C GLU A 557 2.84 -18.88 45.48
N GLU A 558 2.93 -20.21 45.48
CA GLU A 558 3.70 -21.00 46.44
C GLU A 558 4.85 -21.74 45.73
N GLN A 559 5.59 -22.59 46.45
CA GLN A 559 6.80 -23.24 45.91
C GLN A 559 6.49 -24.04 44.63
N ASP A 560 5.47 -24.92 44.65
CA ASP A 560 5.14 -25.83 43.54
C ASP A 560 3.73 -25.62 42.94
N SER A 561 2.94 -24.69 43.46
CA SER A 561 1.55 -24.48 43.02
C SER A 561 1.06 -23.05 43.23
N PHE A 562 -0.04 -22.72 42.56
CA PHE A 562 -0.82 -21.51 42.80
C PHE A 562 -2.05 -21.84 43.64
N ILE A 563 -2.35 -21.01 44.62
CA ILE A 563 -3.54 -21.14 45.47
C ILE A 563 -4.48 -19.97 45.24
N LEU A 564 -5.77 -20.26 45.07
CA LEU A 564 -6.81 -19.24 44.94
C LEU A 564 -6.99 -18.49 46.27
N ARG A 565 -6.86 -17.16 46.28
CA ARG A 565 -7.05 -16.34 47.50
C ARG A 565 -8.53 -16.11 47.86
N THR A 566 -9.44 -16.32 46.91
CA THR A 566 -10.88 -16.05 47.01
C THR A 566 -11.71 -17.24 46.51
N SER A 567 -13.04 -17.20 46.64
CA SER A 567 -13.93 -18.24 46.11
C SER A 567 -13.98 -18.18 44.58
N LEU A 568 -14.11 -19.33 43.90
CA LEU A 568 -14.34 -19.40 42.45
C LEU A 568 -15.56 -18.60 41.96
N LYS A 569 -16.56 -18.39 42.81
CA LYS A 569 -17.74 -17.59 42.47
C LYS A 569 -17.41 -16.10 42.30
N ASP A 570 -16.33 -15.63 42.91
CA ASP A 570 -15.84 -14.25 42.80
C ASP A 570 -14.78 -14.10 41.68
N LEU A 571 -14.38 -15.21 41.06
CA LEU A 571 -13.47 -15.22 39.91
C LEU A 571 -14.28 -14.89 38.65
N SER A 572 -14.37 -13.61 38.30
CA SER A 572 -15.00 -13.17 37.04
C SER A 572 -14.10 -13.51 35.86
N ILE A 573 -14.04 -14.79 35.45
CA ILE A 573 -13.40 -15.17 34.19
C ILE A 573 -14.30 -14.67 33.05
N PRO A 574 -13.84 -13.75 32.20
CA PRO A 574 -14.65 -13.22 31.12
C PRO A 574 -15.11 -14.33 30.16
N ASP A 575 -16.35 -14.22 29.66
CA ASP A 575 -16.93 -15.23 28.77
C ASP A 575 -16.31 -15.24 27.36
N SER A 576 -15.49 -14.24 27.03
CA SER A 576 -14.83 -14.10 25.73
C SER A 576 -13.48 -13.40 25.84
N LEU A 577 -12.60 -13.68 24.87
CA LEU A 577 -11.32 -12.99 24.71
C LEU A 577 -11.51 -11.46 24.61
N GLN A 578 -12.57 -11.01 23.94
CA GLN A 578 -12.86 -9.59 23.81
C GLN A 578 -13.16 -8.94 25.18
N ALA A 579 -13.93 -9.61 26.04
CA ALA A 579 -14.23 -9.10 27.39
C ALA A 579 -12.98 -9.05 28.28
N LEU A 580 -12.09 -10.04 28.15
CA LEU A 580 -10.80 -10.06 28.84
C LEU A 580 -9.88 -8.90 28.41
N LEU A 581 -9.74 -8.70 27.10
CA LEU A 581 -8.92 -7.61 26.56
C LEU A 581 -9.51 -6.24 26.95
N MET A 582 -10.84 -6.09 26.95
CA MET A 582 -11.50 -4.87 27.43
C MET A 582 -11.20 -4.60 28.90
N GLU A 583 -11.24 -5.61 29.77
CA GLU A 583 -10.89 -5.47 31.18
C GLU A 583 -9.44 -5.01 31.37
N ARG A 584 -8.50 -5.57 30.58
CA ARG A 584 -7.08 -5.16 30.59
C ARG A 584 -6.93 -3.67 30.19
N ILE A 585 -7.70 -3.23 29.19
CA ILE A 585 -7.72 -1.82 28.78
C ILE A 585 -8.38 -0.92 29.84
N ASP A 586 -9.42 -1.39 30.54
CA ASP A 586 -10.10 -0.64 31.60
C ASP A 586 -9.19 -0.42 32.82
N ARG A 587 -8.30 -1.37 33.13
CA ARG A 587 -7.31 -1.25 34.21
C ARG A 587 -6.29 -0.13 34.00
N LEU A 588 -6.14 0.39 32.77
CA LEU A 588 -5.27 1.53 32.46
C LEU A 588 -5.80 2.86 33.02
N GLY A 589 -7.07 2.88 33.48
CA GLY A 589 -7.68 4.04 34.12
C GLY A 589 -7.65 5.29 33.23
N PRO A 590 -7.23 6.46 33.74
CA PRO A 590 -7.24 7.71 32.97
C PRO A 590 -6.36 7.72 31.72
N THR A 591 -5.35 6.84 31.64
CA THR A 591 -4.44 6.78 30.48
C THR A 591 -5.01 6.00 29.29
N LYS A 592 -6.14 5.29 29.48
CA LYS A 592 -6.82 4.49 28.46
C LYS A 592 -7.07 5.26 27.15
N GLU A 593 -7.35 6.56 27.20
CA GLU A 593 -7.59 7.36 25.99
C GLU A 593 -6.37 7.36 25.05
N ILE A 594 -5.15 7.33 25.59
CA ILE A 594 -3.90 7.35 24.80
C ILE A 594 -3.75 6.05 24.00
N VAL A 595 -4.01 4.88 24.61
CA VAL A 595 -3.93 3.60 23.88
C VAL A 595 -5.06 3.47 22.86
N GLN A 596 -6.24 4.04 23.15
CA GLN A 596 -7.35 4.09 22.18
C GLN A 596 -7.04 4.99 20.98
N VAL A 597 -6.32 6.10 21.18
CA VAL A 597 -5.80 6.95 20.09
C VAL A 597 -4.83 6.16 19.23
N GLY A 598 -3.86 5.46 19.85
CA GLY A 598 -2.96 4.56 19.14
C GLY A 598 -3.73 3.52 18.32
N ALA A 599 -4.76 2.90 18.91
CA ALA A 599 -5.60 1.91 18.24
C ALA A 599 -6.40 2.47 17.04
N ALA A 600 -6.79 3.75 17.09
CA ALA A 600 -7.48 4.43 16.00
C ALA A 600 -6.53 4.90 14.87
N ILE A 601 -5.26 5.17 15.19
CA ILE A 601 -4.21 5.43 14.19
C ILE A 601 -3.89 4.14 13.42
N GLY A 602 -3.72 3.02 14.13
CA GLY A 602 -3.50 1.71 13.52
C GLY A 602 -2.78 0.74 14.44
N ARG A 603 -2.44 -0.44 13.89
CA ARG A 603 -1.65 -1.46 14.62
C ARG A 603 -0.25 -0.95 14.98
N GLU A 604 0.31 -0.11 14.13
CA GLU A 604 1.61 0.55 14.29
C GLU A 604 1.43 2.06 14.24
N PHE A 605 2.10 2.78 15.12
CA PHE A 605 2.06 4.24 15.17
C PHE A 605 3.37 4.82 15.70
N SER A 606 3.75 6.01 15.22
CA SER A 606 4.92 6.72 15.72
C SER A 606 4.57 7.54 16.96
N TYR A 607 5.57 7.73 17.82
CA TYR A 607 5.47 8.66 18.95
C TYR A 607 5.03 10.06 18.50
N GLU A 608 5.62 10.56 17.42
CA GLU A 608 5.36 11.88 16.89
C GLU A 608 3.89 12.07 16.46
N LEU A 609 3.33 11.11 15.71
CA LEU A 609 1.94 11.15 15.30
C LEU A 609 1.01 11.05 16.50
N LEU A 610 1.27 10.12 17.42
CA LEU A 610 0.48 10.01 18.65
C LEU A 610 0.51 11.32 19.45
N ARG A 611 1.70 11.92 19.61
CA ARG A 611 1.93 13.19 20.32
C ARG A 611 1.20 14.37 19.70
N SER A 612 1.10 14.41 18.37
CA SER A 612 0.37 15.44 17.63
C SER A 612 -1.15 15.34 17.79
N VAL A 613 -1.66 14.14 18.09
CA VAL A 613 -3.10 13.88 18.23
C VAL A 613 -3.57 14.04 19.67
N VAL A 614 -2.82 13.54 20.67
CA VAL A 614 -3.21 13.55 22.09
C VAL A 614 -3.07 14.93 22.75
N ASP A 615 -3.98 15.26 23.65
CA ASP A 615 -3.98 16.52 24.41
C ASP A 615 -3.46 16.29 25.84
N VAL A 616 -2.19 15.86 25.93
CA VAL A 616 -1.48 15.64 27.19
C VAL A 616 -0.05 16.17 27.12
N THR A 617 0.57 16.42 28.27
CA THR A 617 1.98 16.82 28.31
C THR A 617 2.89 15.68 27.85
N ASP A 618 4.06 16.03 27.31
CA ASP A 618 5.06 15.07 26.83
C ASP A 618 5.46 14.03 27.90
N SER A 619 5.59 14.48 29.15
CA SER A 619 5.89 13.62 30.30
C SER A 619 4.77 12.64 30.63
N GLN A 620 3.51 13.06 30.54
CA GLN A 620 2.36 12.17 30.75
C GLN A 620 2.25 11.12 29.64
N LEU A 621 2.49 11.51 28.39
CA LEU A 621 2.49 10.60 27.26
C LEU A 621 3.58 9.52 27.42
N LYS A 622 4.81 9.92 27.76
CA LYS A 622 5.93 8.99 28.00
C LYS A 622 5.60 7.98 29.10
N LYS A 623 5.09 8.44 30.25
CA LYS A 623 4.68 7.56 31.35
C LYS A 623 3.55 6.60 30.98
N ALA A 624 2.58 7.05 30.16
CA ALA A 624 1.51 6.18 29.70
C ALA A 624 2.04 5.10 28.75
N LEU A 625 2.95 5.46 27.84
CA LEU A 625 3.58 4.50 26.92
C LEU A 625 4.47 3.50 27.67
N GLU A 626 5.23 3.94 28.67
CA GLU A 626 5.98 3.06 29.59
C GLU A 626 5.05 2.04 30.25
N LEU A 627 3.93 2.51 30.83
CA LEU A 627 2.92 1.63 31.43
C LEU A 627 2.35 0.61 30.43
N PHE A 628 2.09 1.00 29.18
CA PHE A 628 1.54 0.10 28.17
C PHE A 628 2.56 -0.93 27.67
N VAL A 629 3.84 -0.59 27.67
CA VAL A 629 4.94 -1.50 27.35
C VAL A 629 5.17 -2.49 28.50
N GLU A 630 5.20 -1.99 29.75
CA GLU A 630 5.29 -2.80 30.97
C GLU A 630 4.12 -3.79 31.07
N SER A 631 2.90 -3.35 30.75
CA SER A 631 1.70 -4.19 30.75
C SER A 631 1.60 -5.12 29.53
N GLY A 632 2.58 -5.11 28.62
CA GLY A 632 2.63 -5.97 27.45
C GLY A 632 1.57 -5.71 26.37
N LEU A 633 0.87 -4.56 26.41
CA LEU A 633 -0.16 -4.21 25.41
C LEU A 633 0.47 -3.79 24.08
N ILE A 634 1.56 -3.01 24.17
CA ILE A 634 2.31 -2.54 23.02
C ILE A 634 3.80 -2.89 23.17
N LEU A 635 4.48 -2.97 22.05
CA LEU A 635 5.92 -3.14 21.93
C LEU A 635 6.53 -1.84 21.41
N GLN A 636 7.73 -1.51 21.86
CA GLN A 636 8.50 -0.36 21.39
C GLN A 636 9.71 -0.82 20.56
N GLU A 637 9.83 -0.31 19.33
CA GLU A 637 10.89 -0.72 18.39
C GLU A 637 12.19 0.09 18.54
N SER A 638 12.07 1.36 18.90
CA SER A 638 13.15 2.35 18.94
C SER A 638 12.94 3.36 20.10
N GLU A 639 13.98 4.12 20.43
CA GLU A 639 13.90 5.15 21.47
C GLU A 639 13.16 6.41 21.01
N ILE A 640 12.49 7.08 21.96
CA ILE A 640 11.80 8.36 21.76
C ILE A 640 12.86 9.45 21.50
N PRO A 641 12.66 10.36 20.52
CA PRO A 641 11.40 10.72 19.84
C PRO A 641 11.07 9.90 18.58
N THR A 642 12.02 9.13 18.04
CA THR A 642 11.83 8.32 16.83
C THR A 642 11.14 6.97 17.09
N ALA A 643 10.58 6.79 18.29
CA ALA A 643 9.97 5.54 18.72
C ALA A 643 8.77 5.17 17.84
N LYS A 644 8.78 3.93 17.33
CA LYS A 644 7.59 3.27 16.82
C LYS A 644 7.04 2.32 17.86
N PHE A 645 5.71 2.31 17.98
CA PHE A 645 4.98 1.41 18.84
C PHE A 645 4.10 0.49 18.00
N GLN A 646 3.98 -0.76 18.43
CA GLN A 646 3.15 -1.77 17.79
C GLN A 646 2.30 -2.49 18.83
N PHE A 647 1.00 -2.70 18.59
CA PHE A 647 0.21 -3.61 19.41
C PHE A 647 0.76 -5.04 19.35
N ARG A 648 0.94 -5.68 20.51
CA ARG A 648 1.44 -7.06 20.60
C ARG A 648 0.59 -8.02 19.75
N HIS A 649 -0.73 -7.79 19.75
CA HIS A 649 -1.71 -8.55 18.98
C HIS A 649 -2.75 -7.66 18.29
N MET A 650 -3.17 -8.02 17.07
CA MET A 650 -4.24 -7.31 16.35
C MET A 650 -5.54 -7.24 17.16
N LEU A 651 -5.89 -8.31 17.88
CA LEU A 651 -7.10 -8.34 18.71
C LEU A 651 -7.06 -7.33 19.87
N MET A 652 -5.87 -6.98 20.39
CA MET A 652 -5.73 -5.92 21.40
C MET A 652 -6.06 -4.54 20.82
N GLN A 653 -5.55 -4.25 19.61
CA GLN A 653 -5.89 -3.02 18.90
C GLN A 653 -7.41 -2.96 18.63
N GLU A 654 -8.01 -4.05 18.12
CA GLU A 654 -9.44 -4.14 17.86
C GLU A 654 -10.26 -3.93 19.15
N ALA A 655 -9.85 -4.55 20.27
CA ALA A 655 -10.47 -4.36 21.56
C ALA A 655 -10.38 -2.90 22.03
N ALA A 656 -9.19 -2.29 22.01
CA ALA A 656 -8.97 -0.90 22.38
C ALA A 656 -9.83 0.05 21.55
N TYR A 657 -9.83 -0.10 20.22
CA TYR A 657 -10.64 0.70 19.33
C TYR A 657 -12.16 0.50 19.53
N SER A 658 -12.60 -0.73 19.77
CA SER A 658 -14.02 -1.06 19.95
C SER A 658 -14.63 -0.41 21.20
N THR A 659 -13.83 -0.14 22.24
CA THR A 659 -14.29 0.53 23.47
C THR A 659 -14.57 2.03 23.29
N LEU A 660 -14.19 2.64 22.15
CA LEU A 660 -14.49 4.04 21.87
C LEU A 660 -15.98 4.25 21.52
N PRO A 661 -16.73 5.08 22.28
CA PRO A 661 -18.07 5.47 21.90
C PRO A 661 -18.09 6.17 20.54
N LYS A 662 -19.18 6.00 19.77
CA LYS A 662 -19.32 6.54 18.40
C LYS A 662 -18.98 8.04 18.28
N LYS A 663 -19.40 8.86 19.25
CA LYS A 663 -19.12 10.31 19.26
C LYS A 663 -17.63 10.60 19.45
N SER A 664 -16.98 9.93 20.41
CA SER A 664 -15.53 10.07 20.67
C SER A 664 -14.71 9.57 19.48
N ARG A 665 -15.10 8.44 18.88
CA ARG A 665 -14.48 7.88 17.68
C ARG A 665 -14.48 8.88 16.52
N ARG A 666 -15.62 9.54 16.25
CA ARG A 666 -15.71 10.58 15.22
C ARG A 666 -14.76 11.76 15.49
N SER A 667 -14.77 12.26 16.72
CA SER A 667 -13.88 13.37 17.12
C SER A 667 -12.40 12.99 17.04
N LEU A 668 -12.07 11.74 17.37
CA LEU A 668 -10.71 11.22 17.32
C LEU A 668 -10.21 11.12 15.88
N HIS A 669 -11.00 10.55 14.97
CA HIS A 669 -10.60 10.50 13.56
C HIS A 669 -10.46 11.87 12.92
N ALA A 670 -11.31 12.85 13.29
CA ALA A 670 -11.13 14.23 12.84
C ALA A 670 -9.79 14.81 13.30
N ARG A 671 -9.36 14.53 14.55
CA ARG A 671 -8.05 14.95 15.08
C ARG A 671 -6.89 14.26 14.36
N ILE A 672 -7.00 12.95 14.12
CA ILE A 672 -5.98 12.18 13.40
C ILE A 672 -5.82 12.71 11.98
N ALA A 673 -6.92 12.90 11.24
CA ALA A 673 -6.88 13.41 9.87
C ALA A 673 -6.19 14.77 9.79
N LYS A 674 -6.58 15.72 10.67
CA LYS A 674 -5.93 17.05 10.76
C LYS A 674 -4.45 16.97 11.11
N ALA A 675 -4.09 16.13 12.08
CA ALA A 675 -2.69 15.97 12.49
C ALA A 675 -1.84 15.44 11.33
N VAL A 676 -2.33 14.46 10.57
CA VAL A 676 -1.64 13.94 9.37
C VAL A 676 -1.54 15.03 8.29
N GLU A 677 -2.62 15.78 8.03
CA GLU A 677 -2.65 16.85 7.03
C GLU A 677 -1.68 18.00 7.35
N GLU A 678 -1.64 18.45 8.61
CA GLU A 678 -0.85 19.61 9.03
C GLU A 678 0.61 19.27 9.34
N SER A 679 0.87 18.13 10.00
CA SER A 679 2.20 17.78 10.51
C SER A 679 2.95 16.77 9.63
N PHE A 680 2.25 16.06 8.73
CA PHE A 680 2.85 15.01 7.88
C PHE A 680 2.43 15.17 6.39
N PRO A 681 2.72 16.31 5.74
CA PRO A 681 2.24 16.61 4.40
C PRO A 681 2.75 15.63 3.33
N GLU A 682 3.96 15.08 3.49
CA GLU A 682 4.45 14.02 2.61
C GLU A 682 3.58 12.78 2.70
N ARG A 683 3.21 12.35 3.92
CA ARG A 683 2.34 11.19 4.12
C ARG A 683 0.94 11.46 3.56
N ALA A 684 0.40 12.66 3.72
CA ALA A 684 -0.89 13.03 3.16
C ALA A 684 -0.92 13.00 1.62
N GLN A 685 0.21 13.32 0.97
CA GLN A 685 0.36 13.19 -0.48
C GLN A 685 0.56 11.73 -0.93
N LEU A 686 1.29 10.94 -0.14
CA LEU A 686 1.59 9.54 -0.43
C LEU A 686 0.41 8.62 -0.18
N GLU A 687 -0.44 8.92 0.80
CA GLU A 687 -1.56 8.09 1.29
C GLU A 687 -2.88 8.91 1.44
N PRO A 688 -3.38 9.65 0.42
CA PRO A 688 -4.67 10.36 0.48
C PRO A 688 -5.85 9.49 0.94
N GLU A 689 -5.88 8.20 0.60
CA GLU A 689 -6.90 7.25 1.03
C GLU A 689 -6.97 7.08 2.55
N LEU A 690 -5.85 7.24 3.26
CA LEU A 690 -5.82 7.18 4.73
C LEU A 690 -6.54 8.38 5.34
N LEU A 691 -6.33 9.58 4.76
CA LEU A 691 -7.05 10.78 5.17
C LEU A 691 -8.53 10.67 4.82
N ALA A 692 -8.85 10.14 3.64
CA ALA A 692 -10.22 9.89 3.22
C ALA A 692 -10.95 8.97 4.21
N TYR A 693 -10.32 7.87 4.60
CA TYR A 693 -10.82 6.95 5.62
C TYR A 693 -11.07 7.66 6.96
N HIS A 694 -10.10 8.42 7.47
CA HIS A 694 -10.27 9.12 8.74
C HIS A 694 -11.35 10.21 8.67
N TYR A 695 -11.43 10.99 7.60
CA TYR A 695 -12.51 11.97 7.42
C TYR A 695 -13.88 11.31 7.30
N GLU A 696 -13.98 10.17 6.62
CA GLU A 696 -15.21 9.36 6.53
C GLU A 696 -15.62 8.83 7.92
N GLN A 697 -14.70 8.23 8.67
CA GLN A 697 -14.97 7.75 10.04
C GLN A 697 -15.33 8.90 10.99
N ALA A 698 -14.84 10.13 10.73
CA ALA A 698 -15.22 11.34 11.45
C ALA A 698 -16.64 11.82 11.12
N GLY A 699 -17.23 11.38 10.00
CA GLY A 699 -18.48 11.91 9.45
C GLY A 699 -18.30 13.28 8.79
N LEU A 700 -17.07 13.65 8.42
CA LEU A 700 -16.74 14.88 7.71
C LEU A 700 -16.73 14.58 6.20
N LEU A 701 -17.92 14.48 5.62
CA LEU A 701 -18.13 13.96 4.27
C LEU A 701 -17.42 14.78 3.19
N GLY A 702 -17.43 16.12 3.26
CA GLY A 702 -16.78 16.98 2.27
C GLY A 702 -15.29 16.66 2.09
N PRO A 703 -14.46 16.81 3.14
CA PRO A 703 -13.05 16.42 3.09
C PRO A 703 -12.84 14.94 2.71
N ALA A 704 -13.70 14.02 3.16
CA ALA A 704 -13.59 12.61 2.79
C ALA A 704 -13.73 12.39 1.28
N VAL A 705 -14.71 13.01 0.63
CA VAL A 705 -14.91 12.94 -0.83
C VAL A 705 -13.70 13.51 -1.57
N GLU A 706 -13.15 14.64 -1.10
CA GLU A 706 -11.97 15.27 -1.69
C GLU A 706 -10.73 14.36 -1.66
N TYR A 707 -10.46 13.74 -0.51
CA TYR A 707 -9.31 12.83 -0.39
C TYR A 707 -9.52 11.51 -1.14
N TRP A 708 -10.75 10.97 -1.19
CA TRP A 708 -11.05 9.83 -2.07
C TRP A 708 -10.85 10.18 -3.54
N ARG A 709 -11.22 11.39 -3.97
CA ARG A 709 -10.97 11.90 -5.34
C ARG A 709 -9.47 11.97 -5.64
N LEU A 710 -8.67 12.47 -4.71
CA LEU A 710 -7.21 12.56 -4.86
C LEU A 710 -6.57 11.16 -4.96
N ALA A 711 -6.97 10.23 -4.09
CA ALA A 711 -6.51 8.83 -4.15
C ALA A 711 -6.88 8.18 -5.49
N ALA A 712 -8.12 8.34 -5.95
CA ALA A 712 -8.58 7.79 -7.21
C ALA A 712 -7.80 8.34 -8.43
N ARG A 713 -7.57 9.65 -8.49
CA ARG A 713 -6.78 10.27 -9.57
C ARG A 713 -5.32 9.81 -9.56
N ARG A 714 -4.70 9.71 -8.38
CA ARG A 714 -3.34 9.19 -8.21
C ARG A 714 -3.22 7.77 -8.76
N ASP A 715 -4.16 6.89 -8.40
CA ASP A 715 -4.12 5.48 -8.79
C ASP A 715 -4.43 5.29 -10.28
N ALA A 716 -5.37 6.07 -10.83
CA ALA A 716 -5.63 6.10 -12.26
C ALA A 716 -4.40 6.52 -13.06
N ALA A 717 -3.67 7.56 -12.61
CA ALA A 717 -2.42 8.01 -13.24
C ALA A 717 -1.30 6.94 -13.20
N ARG A 718 -1.35 6.01 -12.25
CA ARG A 718 -0.43 4.86 -12.13
C ARG A 718 -0.97 3.57 -12.76
N SER A 719 -2.11 3.62 -13.45
CA SER A 719 -2.82 2.46 -14.00
C SER A 719 -3.17 1.37 -12.97
N ALA A 720 -3.31 1.76 -11.70
CA ALA A 720 -3.96 0.98 -10.66
C ALA A 720 -5.49 1.18 -10.79
N ASN A 721 -6.04 0.74 -11.93
CA ASN A 721 -7.41 1.09 -12.33
C ASN A 721 -8.48 0.45 -11.43
N VAL A 722 -8.23 -0.73 -10.84
CA VAL A 722 -9.19 -1.38 -9.92
C VAL A 722 -9.27 -0.60 -8.61
N GLU A 723 -8.11 -0.21 -8.07
CA GLU A 723 -7.99 0.65 -6.89
C GLU A 723 -8.64 2.01 -7.14
N ALA A 724 -8.34 2.64 -8.28
CA ALA A 724 -8.93 3.91 -8.68
C ALA A 724 -10.47 3.84 -8.73
N LEU A 725 -11.02 2.76 -9.30
CA LEU A 725 -12.48 2.55 -9.32
C LEU A 725 -13.07 2.40 -7.93
N ASN A 726 -12.41 1.65 -7.04
CA ASN A 726 -12.85 1.51 -5.66
C ASN A 726 -12.87 2.88 -4.95
N HIS A 727 -11.83 3.70 -5.14
CA HIS A 727 -11.77 5.06 -4.59
C HIS A 727 -12.83 6.00 -5.18
N PHE A 728 -13.05 5.99 -6.50
CA PHE A 728 -14.14 6.78 -7.11
C PHE A 728 -15.51 6.34 -6.61
N ASN A 729 -15.73 5.04 -6.41
CA ASN A 729 -16.99 4.51 -5.90
C ASN A 729 -17.23 4.90 -4.43
N SER A 730 -16.18 4.90 -3.59
CA SER A 730 -16.27 5.44 -2.22
C SER A 730 -16.63 6.94 -2.23
N ALA A 731 -15.96 7.74 -3.06
CA ALA A 731 -16.26 9.16 -3.21
C ALA A 731 -17.72 9.41 -3.62
N LEU A 732 -18.21 8.72 -4.66
CA LEU A 732 -19.58 8.84 -5.15
C LEU A 732 -20.63 8.36 -4.12
N THR A 733 -20.31 7.34 -3.34
CA THR A 733 -21.19 6.84 -2.27
C THR A 733 -21.36 7.90 -1.18
N LEU A 734 -20.26 8.49 -0.69
CA LEU A 734 -20.31 9.55 0.32
C LEU A 734 -20.94 10.83 -0.21
N LEU A 735 -20.75 11.14 -1.50
CA LEU A 735 -21.35 12.29 -2.15
C LEU A 735 -22.88 12.25 -2.12
N ASN A 736 -23.49 11.04 -2.15
CA ASN A 736 -24.94 10.88 -2.06
C ASN A 736 -25.52 11.36 -0.72
N GLU A 737 -24.71 11.35 0.34
CA GLU A 737 -25.09 11.81 1.68
C GLU A 737 -24.96 13.34 1.86
N LEU A 738 -24.27 14.04 0.94
CA LEU A 738 -24.18 15.50 0.97
C LEU A 738 -25.50 16.15 0.51
N PRO A 739 -25.87 17.32 1.04
CA PRO A 739 -27.04 18.07 0.59
C PRO A 739 -27.00 18.32 -0.93
N ALA A 740 -28.15 18.20 -1.58
CA ALA A 740 -28.28 18.53 -3.00
C ALA A 740 -27.97 20.02 -3.23
N GLY A 741 -27.22 20.32 -4.30
CA GLY A 741 -26.82 21.68 -4.64
C GLY A 741 -25.76 21.70 -5.74
N ALA A 742 -25.52 22.88 -6.31
CA ALA A 742 -24.63 23.06 -7.47
C ALA A 742 -23.19 22.60 -7.21
N GLU A 743 -22.65 22.81 -6.00
CA GLU A 743 -21.30 22.35 -5.63
C GLU A 743 -21.19 20.82 -5.60
N ARG A 744 -22.21 20.14 -5.06
CA ARG A 744 -22.29 18.67 -5.06
C ARG A 744 -22.37 18.13 -6.48
N ASP A 745 -23.24 18.72 -7.31
CA ASP A 745 -23.45 18.30 -8.70
C ASP A 745 -22.18 18.49 -9.55
N ALA A 746 -21.45 19.58 -9.34
CA ALA A 746 -20.16 19.83 -9.98
C ALA A 746 -19.11 18.78 -9.57
N LEU A 747 -19.04 18.43 -8.28
CA LEU A 747 -18.14 17.39 -7.78
C LEU A 747 -18.52 15.99 -8.29
N GLU A 748 -19.82 15.68 -8.36
CA GLU A 748 -20.33 14.44 -8.96
C GLU A 748 -19.91 14.33 -10.42
N LEU A 749 -20.09 15.41 -11.19
CA LEU A 749 -19.69 15.48 -12.60
C LEU A 749 -18.19 15.22 -12.78
N GLU A 750 -17.34 15.89 -12.01
CA GLU A 750 -15.90 15.68 -12.07
C GLU A 750 -15.49 14.23 -11.76
N LEU A 751 -16.11 13.62 -10.74
CA LEU A 751 -15.85 12.22 -10.37
C LEU A 751 -16.27 11.26 -11.48
N LEU A 752 -17.46 11.45 -12.06
CA LEU A 752 -17.96 10.59 -13.14
C LEU A 752 -17.10 10.67 -14.41
N ILE A 753 -16.64 11.87 -14.77
CA ILE A 753 -15.74 12.04 -15.93
C ILE A 753 -14.38 11.39 -15.67
N ALA A 754 -13.78 11.62 -14.49
CA ALA A 754 -12.49 11.03 -14.14
C ALA A 754 -12.55 9.49 -13.96
N ARG A 755 -13.68 8.95 -13.49
CA ARG A 755 -13.93 7.49 -13.36
C ARG A 755 -14.03 6.79 -14.73
N GLY A 756 -14.37 7.53 -15.78
CA GLY A 756 -14.65 7.03 -17.12
C GLY A 756 -13.57 6.11 -17.70
N ALA A 757 -12.31 6.56 -17.70
CA ALA A 757 -11.21 5.81 -18.29
C ALA A 757 -10.84 4.53 -17.50
N PRO A 758 -10.62 4.56 -16.16
CA PRO A 758 -10.38 3.35 -15.37
C PRO A 758 -11.50 2.30 -15.50
N MET A 759 -12.76 2.75 -15.59
CA MET A 759 -13.93 1.88 -15.74
C MET A 759 -13.90 1.12 -17.05
N VAL A 760 -13.60 1.81 -18.16
CA VAL A 760 -13.47 1.17 -19.48
C VAL A 760 -12.33 0.16 -19.49
N THR A 761 -11.20 0.44 -18.82
CA THR A 761 -10.08 -0.50 -18.73
C THR A 761 -10.43 -1.76 -17.94
N VAL A 762 -11.15 -1.64 -16.82
CA VAL A 762 -11.46 -2.79 -15.94
C VAL A 762 -12.68 -3.58 -16.40
N GLN A 763 -13.70 -2.90 -16.95
CA GLN A 763 -15.00 -3.50 -17.24
C GLN A 763 -15.34 -3.59 -18.73
N GLY A 764 -14.47 -3.03 -19.60
CA GLY A 764 -14.68 -2.96 -21.04
C GLY A 764 -15.64 -1.84 -21.47
N TYR A 765 -15.57 -1.50 -22.76
CA TYR A 765 -16.32 -0.40 -23.38
C TYR A 765 -17.85 -0.56 -23.34
N ALA A 766 -18.36 -1.78 -23.31
CA ALA A 766 -19.79 -2.08 -23.42
C ALA A 766 -20.44 -2.42 -22.06
N SER A 767 -19.81 -2.06 -20.94
CA SER A 767 -20.37 -2.27 -19.60
C SER A 767 -21.59 -1.37 -19.36
N GLN A 768 -22.68 -1.91 -18.78
CA GLN A 768 -23.87 -1.10 -18.46
C GLN A 768 -23.55 -0.01 -17.43
N GLU A 769 -22.54 -0.22 -16.59
CA GLU A 769 -22.05 0.78 -15.65
C GLU A 769 -21.42 1.98 -16.38
N SER A 770 -20.73 1.73 -17.50
CA SER A 770 -20.18 2.80 -18.35
C SER A 770 -21.26 3.70 -18.95
N GLU A 771 -22.34 3.11 -19.45
CA GLU A 771 -23.50 3.85 -19.97
C GLU A 771 -24.11 4.73 -18.87
N ARG A 772 -24.39 4.16 -17.69
CA ARG A 772 -24.97 4.88 -16.55
C ARG A 772 -24.07 6.03 -16.08
N ASN A 773 -22.76 5.81 -16.03
CA ASN A 773 -21.79 6.80 -15.62
C ASN A 773 -21.82 8.03 -16.53
N TYR A 774 -21.67 7.83 -17.85
CA TYR A 774 -21.63 8.95 -18.79
C TYR A 774 -23.00 9.59 -19.01
N PHE A 775 -24.09 8.82 -18.91
CA PHE A 775 -25.43 9.38 -18.93
C PHE A 775 -25.65 10.34 -17.75
N ARG A 776 -25.27 9.93 -16.54
CA ARG A 776 -25.36 10.79 -15.35
C ARG A 776 -24.46 12.02 -15.46
N ALA A 777 -23.23 11.87 -15.96
CA ALA A 777 -22.34 13.00 -16.22
C ALA A 777 -22.94 14.00 -17.21
N ARG A 778 -23.64 13.51 -18.24
CA ARG A 778 -24.34 14.36 -19.21
C ARG A 778 -25.50 15.12 -18.57
N GLU A 779 -26.30 14.48 -17.71
CA GLU A 779 -27.42 15.14 -17.01
C GLU A 779 -26.96 16.27 -16.09
N LEU A 780 -25.82 16.09 -15.43
CA LEU A 780 -25.26 17.07 -14.50
C LEU A 780 -24.54 18.24 -15.18
N SER A 781 -24.18 18.07 -16.45
CA SER A 781 -23.48 19.09 -17.21
C SER A 781 -24.45 20.21 -17.64
N GLN A 782 -24.46 21.31 -16.88
CA GLN A 782 -25.38 22.44 -17.09
C GLN A 782 -25.05 23.25 -18.36
N ASP A 783 -23.77 23.32 -18.74
CA ASP A 783 -23.31 23.99 -19.96
C ASP A 783 -22.97 22.96 -21.04
N SER A 784 -23.78 22.94 -22.09
CA SER A 784 -23.54 22.15 -23.31
C SER A 784 -22.22 22.50 -24.02
N GLY A 785 -21.65 23.68 -23.74
CA GLY A 785 -20.35 24.13 -24.24
C GLY A 785 -19.15 23.72 -23.37
N SER A 786 -19.36 23.04 -22.23
CA SER A 786 -18.26 22.63 -21.36
C SER A 786 -17.50 21.41 -21.88
N GLU A 787 -16.22 21.29 -21.52
CA GLU A 787 -15.41 20.10 -21.82
C GLU A 787 -15.99 18.83 -21.16
N HIS A 788 -16.50 18.93 -19.94
CA HIS A 788 -17.18 17.82 -19.26
C HIS A 788 -18.40 17.30 -20.04
N TYR A 789 -19.23 18.21 -20.59
CA TYR A 789 -20.35 17.81 -21.46
C TYR A 789 -19.83 17.06 -22.69
N PHE A 790 -18.81 17.59 -23.37
CA PHE A 790 -18.19 16.94 -24.53
C PHE A 790 -17.69 15.52 -24.19
N LEU A 791 -16.97 15.38 -23.06
CA LEU A 791 -16.45 14.10 -22.59
C LEU A 791 -17.55 13.09 -22.26
N SER A 792 -18.67 13.55 -21.68
CA SER A 792 -19.82 12.69 -21.41
C SER A 792 -20.47 12.15 -22.68
N VAL A 793 -20.66 13.03 -23.69
CA VAL A 793 -21.21 12.64 -25.01
C VAL A 793 -20.25 11.72 -25.73
N TRP A 794 -18.94 11.98 -25.63
CA TRP A 794 -17.91 11.13 -26.23
C TRP A 794 -17.88 9.73 -25.60
N GLY A 795 -17.95 9.63 -24.27
CA GLY A 795 -18.03 8.34 -23.58
C GLY A 795 -19.26 7.52 -23.99
N LEU A 796 -20.43 8.17 -24.13
CA LEU A 796 -21.64 7.54 -24.65
C LEU A 796 -21.51 7.12 -26.13
N TRP A 797 -20.86 7.94 -26.95
CA TRP A 797 -20.60 7.62 -28.35
C TRP A 797 -19.76 6.34 -28.46
N VAL A 798 -18.63 6.25 -27.74
CA VAL A 798 -17.78 5.05 -27.74
C VAL A 798 -18.57 3.82 -27.29
N PHE A 799 -19.36 3.96 -26.21
CA PHE A 799 -20.21 2.88 -25.71
C PHE A 799 -21.17 2.35 -26.79
N HIS A 800 -21.93 3.24 -27.44
CA HIS A 800 -22.91 2.84 -28.47
C HIS A 800 -22.24 2.36 -29.76
N LEU A 801 -21.08 2.90 -30.12
CA LEU A 801 -20.29 2.45 -31.26
C LEU A 801 -19.86 0.98 -31.07
N VAL A 802 -19.27 0.65 -29.91
CA VAL A 802 -18.77 -0.71 -29.65
C VAL A 802 -19.90 -1.72 -29.45
N ARG A 803 -20.99 -1.32 -28.78
CA ARG A 803 -22.14 -2.19 -28.48
C ARG A 803 -23.07 -2.41 -29.68
N GLY A 804 -23.03 -1.54 -30.69
CA GLY A 804 -23.70 -1.73 -31.97
C GLY A 804 -24.89 -0.85 -32.31
N PRO A 805 -25.62 -0.14 -31.43
CA PRO A 805 -26.69 0.79 -31.87
C PRO A 805 -26.14 1.99 -32.66
N LEU A 806 -25.75 1.78 -33.93
CA LEU A 806 -24.98 2.76 -34.71
C LEU A 806 -25.78 4.01 -35.06
N ALA A 807 -27.11 3.93 -35.09
CA ALA A 807 -27.96 5.12 -35.23
C ALA A 807 -27.81 6.07 -34.04
N THR A 808 -27.75 5.53 -32.82
CA THR A 808 -27.51 6.33 -31.61
C THR A 808 -26.09 6.89 -31.61
N ALA A 809 -25.10 6.06 -31.97
CA ALA A 809 -23.71 6.52 -32.11
C ALA A 809 -23.59 7.67 -33.14
N CYS A 810 -24.30 7.58 -34.27
CA CYS A 810 -24.33 8.61 -35.30
C CYS A 810 -24.80 9.97 -34.76
N ASN A 811 -25.94 9.96 -34.05
CA ASN A 811 -26.49 11.19 -33.46
C ASN A 811 -25.51 11.82 -32.46
N LEU A 812 -24.85 10.99 -31.63
CA LEU A 812 -23.87 11.47 -30.65
C LEU A 812 -22.60 12.01 -31.33
N ALA A 813 -22.11 11.36 -32.39
CA ALA A 813 -20.94 11.83 -33.14
C ALA A 813 -21.20 13.19 -33.82
N GLU A 814 -22.38 13.35 -34.43
CA GLU A 814 -22.79 14.62 -35.04
C GLU A 814 -22.98 15.71 -33.99
N GLU A 815 -23.49 15.36 -32.81
CA GLU A 815 -23.56 16.26 -31.66
C GLU A 815 -22.16 16.74 -31.25
N LEU A 816 -21.19 15.84 -31.06
CA LEU A 816 -19.79 16.19 -30.74
C LEU A 816 -19.21 17.18 -31.76
N LEU A 817 -19.42 16.93 -33.05
CA LEU A 817 -18.95 17.83 -34.10
C LEU A 817 -19.62 19.20 -34.04
N SER A 818 -20.92 19.25 -33.73
CA SER A 818 -21.62 20.52 -33.56
C SER A 818 -21.06 21.33 -32.38
N LEU A 819 -20.71 20.66 -31.28
CA LEU A 819 -20.10 21.27 -30.10
C LEU A 819 -18.70 21.80 -30.40
N ALA A 820 -17.85 20.97 -31.00
CA ALA A 820 -16.48 21.33 -31.35
C ALA A 820 -16.43 22.52 -32.33
N LYS A 821 -17.35 22.57 -33.30
CA LYS A 821 -17.47 23.72 -34.22
C LYS A 821 -17.87 25.02 -33.53
N ARG A 822 -18.77 24.96 -32.54
CA ARG A 822 -19.18 26.14 -31.76
C ARG A 822 -18.02 26.69 -30.92
N GLN A 823 -17.21 25.81 -30.34
CA GLN A 823 -16.08 26.19 -29.50
C GLN A 823 -14.82 26.58 -30.29
N GLN A 824 -14.74 26.24 -31.58
CA GLN A 824 -13.55 26.41 -32.43
C GLN A 824 -12.26 25.83 -31.83
N ASN A 825 -12.37 24.79 -31.01
CA ASN A 825 -11.24 24.12 -30.38
C ASN A 825 -10.66 23.06 -31.35
N PRO A 826 -9.42 23.21 -31.84
CA PRO A 826 -8.80 22.25 -32.76
C PRO A 826 -8.74 20.82 -32.22
N ASP A 827 -8.47 20.65 -30.92
CA ASP A 827 -8.32 19.33 -30.29
C ASP A 827 -9.66 18.57 -30.28
N LEU A 828 -10.76 19.29 -30.02
CA LEU A 828 -12.11 18.74 -30.07
C LEU A 828 -12.59 18.49 -31.50
N LEU A 829 -12.15 19.32 -32.46
CA LEU A 829 -12.50 19.15 -33.87
C LEU A 829 -11.87 17.87 -34.45
N ILE A 830 -10.59 17.60 -34.17
CA ILE A 830 -9.91 16.37 -34.60
C ILE A 830 -10.72 15.14 -34.14
N ARG A 831 -11.07 15.11 -32.85
CA ARG A 831 -11.84 14.02 -32.24
C ARG A 831 -13.20 13.86 -32.87
N SER A 832 -13.92 14.96 -33.02
CA SER A 832 -15.29 14.91 -33.56
C SER A 832 -15.31 14.48 -35.02
N HIS A 833 -14.33 14.93 -35.81
CA HIS A 833 -14.16 14.47 -37.18
C HIS A 833 -13.80 12.98 -37.24
N GLU A 834 -12.91 12.49 -36.37
CA GLU A 834 -12.64 11.05 -36.23
C GLU A 834 -13.92 10.29 -35.88
N SER A 835 -14.67 10.73 -34.86
CA SER A 835 -15.84 10.01 -34.36
C SER A 835 -16.96 9.90 -35.40
N VAL A 836 -17.22 10.99 -36.14
CA VAL A 836 -18.17 10.99 -37.26
C VAL A 836 -17.65 10.10 -38.39
N GLY A 837 -16.38 10.25 -38.77
CA GLY A 837 -15.75 9.47 -39.84
C GLY A 837 -15.81 7.96 -39.60
N SER A 838 -15.41 7.52 -38.41
CA SER A 838 -15.50 6.14 -37.96
C SER A 838 -16.94 5.63 -38.01
N THR A 839 -17.90 6.38 -37.47
CA THR A 839 -19.31 5.97 -37.45
C THR A 839 -19.91 5.84 -38.86
N TYR A 840 -19.65 6.82 -39.74
CA TYR A 840 -20.10 6.78 -41.13
C TYR A 840 -19.49 5.61 -41.91
N SER A 841 -18.23 5.27 -41.64
CA SER A 841 -17.60 4.10 -42.24
C SER A 841 -18.37 2.81 -41.91
N PHE A 842 -18.79 2.61 -40.65
CA PHE A 842 -19.57 1.42 -40.26
C PHE A 842 -21.01 1.42 -40.79
N LEU A 843 -21.61 2.60 -40.96
CA LEU A 843 -22.94 2.77 -41.57
C LEU A 843 -22.93 2.59 -43.10
N GLY A 844 -21.76 2.46 -43.74
CA GLY A 844 -21.62 2.35 -45.19
C GLY A 844 -21.73 3.67 -45.95
N ARG A 845 -21.52 4.81 -45.27
CA ARG A 845 -21.50 6.17 -45.83
C ARG A 845 -20.05 6.60 -46.11
N PHE A 846 -19.43 5.94 -47.09
CA PHE A 846 -17.97 5.97 -47.24
C PHE A 846 -17.41 7.31 -47.73
N ASP A 847 -18.12 8.04 -48.60
CA ASP A 847 -17.67 9.36 -49.05
C ASP A 847 -17.67 10.38 -47.92
N GLU A 848 -18.75 10.43 -47.12
CA GLU A 848 -18.80 11.31 -45.96
C GLU A 848 -17.75 10.89 -44.92
N ALA A 849 -17.58 9.59 -44.69
CA ALA A 849 -16.54 9.08 -43.81
C ALA A 849 -15.15 9.57 -44.25
N LYS A 850 -14.81 9.43 -45.53
CA LYS A 850 -13.54 9.89 -46.11
C LYS A 850 -13.33 11.40 -45.86
N ALA A 851 -14.35 12.23 -46.10
CA ALA A 851 -14.24 13.68 -45.91
C ALA A 851 -13.92 14.03 -44.44
N HIS A 852 -14.58 13.40 -43.48
CA HIS A 852 -14.34 13.64 -42.07
C HIS A 852 -12.98 13.10 -41.59
N LEU A 853 -12.58 11.90 -42.04
CA LEU A 853 -11.29 11.31 -41.66
C LEU A 853 -10.10 12.08 -42.25
N LEU A 854 -10.23 12.62 -43.46
CA LEU A 854 -9.23 13.54 -44.04
C LEU A 854 -9.12 14.83 -43.23
N ALA A 855 -10.25 15.41 -42.81
CA ALA A 855 -10.24 16.60 -41.96
C ALA A 855 -9.55 16.35 -40.61
N ALA A 856 -9.81 15.21 -39.96
CA ALA A 856 -9.11 14.81 -38.74
C ALA A 856 -7.60 14.64 -38.97
N LYS A 857 -7.19 13.96 -40.05
CA LYS A 857 -5.77 13.78 -40.40
C LYS A 857 -5.08 15.13 -40.67
N ALA A 858 -5.75 16.07 -41.34
CA ALA A 858 -5.19 17.37 -41.71
C ALA A 858 -5.03 18.31 -40.51
N LEU A 859 -5.92 18.24 -39.52
CA LEU A 859 -5.85 19.05 -38.31
C LEU A 859 -4.84 18.52 -37.28
N TYR A 860 -4.48 17.23 -37.35
CA TYR A 860 -3.62 16.57 -36.37
C TYR A 860 -2.13 16.86 -36.60
N ASP A 861 -1.49 17.42 -35.57
CA ASP A 861 -0.03 17.64 -35.49
C ASP A 861 0.60 16.67 -34.47
N PRO A 862 1.45 15.71 -34.89
CA PRO A 862 2.08 14.77 -33.98
C PRO A 862 2.91 15.42 -32.87
N ASP A 863 3.60 16.53 -33.12
CA ASP A 863 4.51 17.12 -32.13
C ASP A 863 3.76 17.91 -31.06
N ARG A 864 2.64 18.53 -31.45
CA ARG A 864 1.76 19.28 -30.52
C ARG A 864 0.81 18.37 -29.73
N HIS A 865 0.32 17.29 -30.33
CA HIS A 865 -0.74 16.48 -29.74
C HIS A 865 -0.24 15.19 -29.07
N ARG A 866 1.03 14.77 -29.27
CA ARG A 866 1.64 13.64 -28.54
C ARG A 866 1.77 13.89 -27.03
N SER A 867 1.99 15.13 -26.61
CA SER A 867 2.28 15.49 -25.20
C SER A 867 1.05 15.69 -24.32
N GLN A 868 -0.17 15.68 -24.88
CA GLN A 868 -1.43 15.74 -24.12
C GLN A 868 -1.94 14.34 -23.71
N ALA A 869 -1.02 13.40 -23.46
CA ALA A 869 -1.36 12.05 -23.09
C ALA A 869 -2.18 12.03 -21.77
N LEU A 870 -3.35 11.40 -21.87
CA LEU A 870 -4.21 10.84 -20.81
C LEU A 870 -5.32 11.75 -20.22
N PRO A 871 -6.35 12.05 -21.03
CA PRO A 871 -7.71 11.66 -20.57
C PRO A 871 -8.39 10.55 -21.38
N TYR A 872 -7.82 10.10 -22.50
CA TYR A 872 -8.57 9.34 -23.53
C TYR A 872 -7.99 7.98 -23.83
N THR A 873 -8.85 7.05 -24.23
CA THR A 873 -8.48 5.66 -24.46
C THR A 873 -7.69 5.42 -25.75
N GLN A 874 -7.82 6.25 -26.78
CA GLN A 874 -7.10 6.13 -28.06
C GLN A 874 -6.67 7.51 -28.60
N ASP A 875 -5.58 7.53 -29.39
CA ASP A 875 -5.17 8.73 -30.13
C ASP A 875 -6.06 8.93 -31.37
N PRO A 876 -6.77 10.07 -31.48
CA PRO A 876 -7.73 10.29 -32.57
C PRO A 876 -7.05 10.48 -33.94
N GLY A 877 -5.80 10.97 -33.99
CA GLY A 877 -5.08 11.15 -35.24
C GLY A 877 -4.61 9.83 -35.85
N ILE A 878 -4.15 8.90 -35.01
CA ILE A 878 -3.80 7.54 -35.41
C ILE A 878 -5.07 6.78 -35.82
N THR A 879 -6.14 6.84 -35.02
CA THR A 879 -7.41 6.20 -35.34
C THR A 879 -8.01 6.70 -36.66
N ALA A 880 -7.94 8.01 -36.94
CA ALA A 880 -8.41 8.56 -38.20
C ALA A 880 -7.67 7.99 -39.42
N ARG A 881 -6.35 7.74 -39.32
CA ARG A 881 -5.54 7.18 -40.42
C ARG A 881 -5.89 5.72 -40.72
N ILE A 882 -6.03 4.87 -39.70
CA ILE A 882 -6.40 3.47 -39.90
C ILE A 882 -7.84 3.34 -40.42
N MET A 883 -8.78 4.17 -39.96
CA MET A 883 -10.15 4.18 -40.50
C MET A 883 -10.20 4.75 -41.92
N LEU A 884 -9.35 5.73 -42.24
CA LEU A 884 -9.21 6.25 -43.60
C LEU A 884 -8.68 5.16 -44.54
N ALA A 885 -7.67 4.40 -44.14
CA ALA A 885 -7.14 3.30 -44.95
C ALA A 885 -8.22 2.27 -45.30
N ARG A 886 -9.06 1.88 -44.33
CA ARG A 886 -10.22 0.99 -44.55
C ARG A 886 -11.21 1.59 -45.55
N THR A 887 -11.55 2.86 -45.35
CA THR A 887 -12.52 3.58 -46.19
C THR A 887 -12.02 3.72 -47.63
N LEU A 888 -10.76 4.10 -47.82
CA LEU A 888 -10.15 4.25 -49.14
C LEU A 888 -10.07 2.93 -49.89
N TRP A 889 -9.74 1.82 -49.20
CA TRP A 889 -9.80 0.50 -49.81
C TRP A 889 -11.20 0.21 -50.33
N ILE A 890 -12.25 0.39 -49.52
CA ILE A 890 -13.64 0.13 -49.95
C ILE A 890 -14.04 0.98 -51.17
N LEU A 891 -13.65 2.25 -51.18
CA LEU A 891 -13.88 3.21 -52.28
C LEU A 891 -13.06 2.90 -53.56
N GLY A 892 -12.13 1.93 -53.51
CA GLY A 892 -11.26 1.56 -54.63
C GLY A 892 -10.02 2.45 -54.80
N GLU A 893 -9.71 3.32 -53.83
CA GLU A 893 -8.54 4.21 -53.83
C GLU A 893 -7.35 3.54 -53.12
N VAL A 894 -6.80 2.49 -53.74
CA VAL A 894 -5.87 1.56 -53.08
C VAL A 894 -4.45 2.10 -52.88
N ASP A 895 -4.00 3.06 -53.68
CA ASP A 895 -2.61 3.55 -53.70
C ASP A 895 -2.11 4.09 -52.35
N GLN A 896 -3.00 4.67 -51.54
CA GLN A 896 -2.65 5.30 -50.26
C GLN A 896 -2.82 4.36 -49.06
N VAL A 897 -3.44 3.20 -49.24
CA VAL A 897 -3.85 2.32 -48.13
C VAL A 897 -2.63 1.81 -47.36
N GLU A 898 -1.63 1.28 -48.06
CA GLU A 898 -0.42 0.75 -47.41
C GLU A 898 0.37 1.85 -46.68
N THR A 899 0.53 3.01 -47.33
CA THR A 899 1.20 4.17 -46.74
C THR A 899 0.54 4.60 -45.43
N LEU A 900 -0.80 4.72 -45.41
CA LEU A 900 -1.54 5.09 -44.21
C LEU A 900 -1.41 4.06 -43.08
N CYS A 901 -1.44 2.77 -43.40
CA CYS A 901 -1.22 1.70 -42.42
C CYS A 901 0.19 1.78 -41.80
N GLN A 902 1.22 1.96 -42.63
CA GLN A 902 2.61 2.07 -42.16
C GLN A 902 2.84 3.33 -41.32
N GLU A 903 2.29 4.48 -41.75
CA GLU A 903 2.30 5.73 -40.98
C GLU A 903 1.68 5.54 -39.59
N ALA A 904 0.47 4.95 -39.53
CA ALA A 904 -0.24 4.76 -38.27
C ALA A 904 0.51 3.83 -37.30
N ILE A 905 1.10 2.73 -37.80
CA ILE A 905 1.92 1.83 -36.98
C ILE A 905 3.15 2.55 -36.44
N ALA A 906 3.87 3.29 -37.29
CA ALA A 906 5.05 4.04 -36.86
C ALA A 906 4.71 5.09 -35.78
N MET A 907 3.60 5.80 -35.96
CA MET A 907 3.09 6.76 -34.97
C MET A 907 2.69 6.08 -33.66
N ALA A 908 1.97 4.97 -33.71
CA ALA A 908 1.54 4.23 -32.51
C ALA A 908 2.72 3.67 -31.72
N ARG A 909 3.75 3.17 -32.42
CA ARG A 909 5.00 2.71 -31.78
C ARG A 909 5.76 3.86 -31.12
N ALA A 910 5.85 5.01 -31.79
CA ALA A 910 6.49 6.20 -31.24
C ALA A 910 5.72 6.78 -30.03
N LEU A 911 4.39 6.68 -30.01
CA LEU A 911 3.55 7.12 -28.90
C LEU A 911 3.75 6.28 -27.63
N GLY A 912 4.13 5.01 -27.77
CA GLY A 912 4.37 4.13 -26.61
C GLY A 912 3.14 3.84 -25.75
N HIS A 913 1.92 4.05 -26.30
CA HIS A 913 0.64 3.77 -25.64
C HIS A 913 0.10 2.38 -26.06
N PRO A 914 0.12 1.36 -25.16
CA PRO A 914 -0.16 -0.03 -25.51
C PRO A 914 -1.52 -0.26 -26.12
N PHE A 915 -2.57 0.36 -25.57
CA PHE A 915 -3.92 0.17 -26.08
C PHE A 915 -4.08 0.74 -27.50
N THR A 916 -3.52 1.93 -27.77
CA THR A 916 -3.52 2.52 -29.12
C THR A 916 -2.76 1.64 -30.10
N LEU A 917 -1.61 1.09 -29.71
CA LEU A 917 -0.85 0.18 -30.56
C LEU A 917 -1.63 -1.11 -30.85
N ALA A 918 -2.19 -1.77 -29.83
CA ALA A 918 -2.97 -2.99 -29.99
C ALA A 918 -4.17 -2.75 -30.93
N PHE A 919 -4.93 -1.68 -30.72
CA PHE A 919 -6.06 -1.33 -31.58
C PHE A 919 -5.64 -1.00 -33.02
N THR A 920 -4.53 -0.30 -33.20
CA THR A 920 -3.95 0.03 -34.53
C THR A 920 -3.59 -1.26 -35.26
N LEU A 921 -2.84 -2.15 -34.63
CA LEU A 921 -2.41 -3.43 -35.23
C LEU A 921 -3.60 -4.31 -35.61
N THR A 922 -4.60 -4.42 -34.75
CA THR A 922 -5.83 -5.18 -35.04
C THR A 922 -6.60 -4.60 -36.23
N THR A 923 -6.72 -3.28 -36.32
CA THR A 923 -7.40 -2.60 -37.44
C THR A 923 -6.60 -2.69 -38.75
N VAL A 924 -5.27 -2.64 -38.67
CA VAL A 924 -4.40 -2.84 -39.83
C VAL A 924 -4.47 -4.30 -40.30
N ALA A 925 -4.53 -5.26 -39.39
CA ALA A 925 -4.75 -6.66 -39.73
C ALA A 925 -6.08 -6.87 -40.48
N TRP A 926 -7.16 -6.19 -40.06
CA TRP A 926 -8.42 -6.16 -40.82
C TRP A 926 -8.20 -5.65 -42.26
N THR A 927 -7.38 -4.62 -42.45
CA THR A 927 -7.10 -4.07 -43.78
C THR A 927 -6.32 -5.07 -44.64
N TYR A 928 -5.28 -5.70 -44.09
CA TYR A 928 -4.53 -6.74 -44.81
C TYR A 928 -5.36 -8.00 -45.10
N SER A 929 -6.31 -8.37 -44.24
CA SER A 929 -7.22 -9.48 -44.54
C SER A 929 -8.16 -9.14 -45.71
N THR A 930 -8.62 -7.88 -45.84
CA THR A 930 -9.35 -7.46 -47.04
C THR A 930 -8.52 -7.51 -48.32
N LEU A 931 -7.21 -7.25 -48.23
CA LEU A 931 -6.24 -7.40 -49.33
C LEU A 931 -5.85 -8.86 -49.61
N ARG A 932 -6.42 -9.84 -48.89
CA ARG A 932 -6.06 -11.27 -48.94
C ARG A 932 -4.58 -11.56 -48.62
N ASP A 933 -3.93 -10.68 -47.85
CA ASP A 933 -2.54 -10.85 -47.42
C ASP A 933 -2.49 -11.58 -46.07
N THR A 934 -2.44 -12.91 -46.14
CA THR A 934 -2.34 -13.75 -44.94
C THR A 934 -1.02 -13.58 -44.18
N GLY A 935 0.06 -13.16 -44.85
CA GLY A 935 1.38 -12.98 -44.24
C GLY A 935 1.38 -11.80 -43.27
N ASN A 936 1.00 -10.63 -43.75
CA ASN A 936 0.90 -9.44 -42.91
C ASN A 936 -0.24 -9.54 -41.87
N THR A 937 -1.36 -10.19 -42.21
CA THR A 937 -2.45 -10.43 -41.23
C THR A 937 -1.93 -11.22 -40.03
N LEU A 938 -1.18 -12.32 -40.25
CA LEU A 938 -0.59 -13.09 -39.14
C LEU A 938 0.42 -12.27 -38.34
N LYS A 939 1.35 -11.59 -39.02
CA LYS A 939 2.38 -10.77 -38.38
C LYS A 939 1.80 -9.76 -37.39
N PHE A 940 0.78 -9.00 -37.80
CA PHE A 940 0.20 -7.95 -36.96
C PHE A 940 -0.76 -8.50 -35.91
N THR A 941 -1.49 -9.59 -36.19
CA THR A 941 -2.33 -10.23 -35.17
C THR A 941 -1.53 -10.91 -34.08
N GLU A 942 -0.37 -11.50 -34.38
CA GLU A 942 0.56 -12.05 -33.39
C GLU A 942 1.03 -10.97 -32.40
N GLU A 943 1.47 -9.82 -32.92
CA GLU A 943 1.88 -8.67 -32.10
C GLU A 943 0.70 -8.13 -31.27
N ALA A 944 -0.48 -7.98 -31.89
CA ALA A 944 -1.68 -7.49 -31.21
C ALA A 944 -2.18 -8.42 -30.09
N ILE A 945 -2.16 -9.74 -30.31
CA ILE A 945 -2.56 -10.75 -29.31
C ILE A 945 -1.57 -10.76 -28.14
N ALA A 946 -0.27 -10.69 -28.41
CA ALA A 946 0.74 -10.63 -27.36
C ALA A 946 0.54 -9.39 -26.47
N LEU A 947 0.33 -8.21 -27.07
CA LEU A 947 0.04 -6.98 -26.33
C LEU A 947 -1.28 -7.09 -25.55
N SER A 948 -2.35 -7.53 -26.21
CA SER A 948 -3.68 -7.57 -25.59
C SER A 948 -3.78 -8.60 -24.47
N THR A 949 -3.06 -9.72 -24.57
CA THR A 949 -2.97 -10.71 -23.48
C THR A 949 -2.22 -10.15 -22.29
N LYS A 950 -1.10 -9.47 -22.56
CA LYS A 950 -0.21 -8.86 -21.56
C LYS A 950 -0.86 -7.77 -20.73
N TYR A 951 -1.75 -6.99 -21.34
CA TYR A 951 -2.47 -5.88 -20.69
C TYR A 951 -3.98 -6.15 -20.51
N SER A 952 -4.43 -7.38 -20.73
CA SER A 952 -5.83 -7.79 -20.57
C SER A 952 -6.84 -6.96 -21.40
N PHE A 953 -6.47 -6.56 -22.63
CA PHE A 953 -7.37 -5.85 -23.54
C PHE A 953 -8.33 -6.83 -24.25
N GLU A 954 -9.53 -7.00 -23.72
CA GLU A 954 -10.48 -8.02 -24.20
C GLU A 954 -10.89 -7.84 -25.67
N VAL A 955 -11.32 -6.64 -26.07
CA VAL A 955 -11.87 -6.39 -27.42
C VAL A 955 -10.79 -6.50 -28.51
N PRO A 956 -9.63 -5.82 -28.40
CA PRO A 956 -8.54 -6.00 -29.35
C PRO A 956 -8.04 -7.46 -29.44
N LEU A 957 -7.98 -8.18 -28.30
CA LEU A 957 -7.62 -9.60 -28.28
C LEU A 957 -8.61 -10.44 -29.07
N ALA A 958 -9.90 -10.24 -28.85
CA ALA A 958 -10.96 -11.00 -29.51
C ALA A 958 -10.93 -10.81 -31.03
N TRP A 959 -10.84 -9.57 -31.51
CA TRP A 959 -10.75 -9.28 -32.94
C TRP A 959 -9.45 -9.80 -33.58
N ALA A 960 -8.30 -9.60 -32.93
CA ALA A 960 -7.02 -10.10 -33.45
C ALA A 960 -7.02 -11.63 -33.55
N THR A 961 -7.60 -12.32 -32.55
CA THR A 961 -7.78 -13.78 -32.57
C THR A 961 -8.65 -14.22 -33.73
N SER A 962 -9.72 -13.48 -34.03
CA SER A 962 -10.58 -13.77 -35.18
C SER A 962 -9.86 -13.63 -36.52
N PHE A 963 -9.13 -12.53 -36.74
CA PHE A 963 -8.41 -12.29 -37.99
C PHE A 963 -7.21 -13.23 -38.16
N GLN A 964 -6.55 -13.59 -37.05
CA GLN A 964 -5.51 -14.62 -37.06
C GLN A 964 -6.11 -15.98 -37.46
N GLY A 965 -7.25 -16.35 -36.87
CA GLY A 965 -7.97 -17.57 -37.21
C GLY A 965 -8.31 -17.68 -38.70
N TRP A 966 -8.79 -16.58 -39.29
CA TRP A 966 -9.00 -16.52 -40.75
C TRP A 966 -7.71 -16.75 -41.54
N ALA A 967 -6.61 -16.06 -41.20
CA ALA A 967 -5.36 -16.19 -41.95
C ALA A 967 -4.74 -17.61 -41.83
N LEU A 968 -4.89 -18.28 -40.69
CA LEU A 968 -4.47 -19.67 -40.48
C LEU A 968 -5.35 -20.64 -41.30
N ALA A 969 -6.67 -20.41 -41.32
CA ALA A 969 -7.61 -21.22 -42.11
C ALA A 969 -7.35 -21.09 -43.62
N GLU A 970 -7.05 -19.88 -44.10
CA GLU A 970 -6.64 -19.63 -45.50
C GLU A 970 -5.36 -20.37 -45.89
N LYS A 971 -4.41 -20.53 -44.96
CA LYS A 971 -3.21 -21.34 -45.14
C LYS A 971 -3.44 -22.84 -44.97
N GLY A 972 -4.67 -23.28 -44.73
CA GLY A 972 -5.05 -24.69 -44.60
C GLY A 972 -4.78 -25.31 -43.22
N GLN A 973 -4.53 -24.51 -42.19
CA GLN A 973 -4.29 -25.02 -40.83
C GLN A 973 -5.61 -25.32 -40.11
N GLU A 974 -5.71 -26.49 -39.47
CA GLU A 974 -6.95 -26.99 -38.88
C GLU A 974 -7.47 -26.13 -37.71
N GLU A 975 -6.58 -25.50 -36.94
CA GLU A 975 -6.94 -24.67 -35.79
C GLU A 975 -7.58 -23.31 -36.17
N GLY A 976 -7.49 -22.90 -37.43
CA GLY A 976 -7.89 -21.55 -37.86
C GLY A 976 -9.37 -21.23 -37.62
N ILE A 977 -10.27 -22.18 -37.95
CA ILE A 977 -11.72 -22.01 -37.72
C ILE A 977 -12.02 -21.89 -36.22
N GLY A 978 -11.40 -22.76 -35.41
CA GLY A 978 -11.57 -22.73 -33.95
C GLY A 978 -11.16 -21.39 -33.36
N ARG A 979 -10.00 -20.84 -33.78
CA ARG A 979 -9.55 -19.51 -33.38
C ARG A 979 -10.51 -18.41 -33.82
N LEU A 980 -11.02 -18.48 -35.05
CA LEU A 980 -11.98 -17.49 -35.56
C LEU A 980 -13.25 -17.45 -34.69
N VAL A 981 -13.84 -18.62 -34.44
CA VAL A 981 -15.06 -18.78 -33.62
C VAL A 981 -14.82 -18.37 -32.16
N ASN A 982 -13.65 -18.68 -31.60
CA ASN A 982 -13.29 -18.27 -30.25
C ASN A 982 -13.19 -16.74 -30.13
N GLY A 983 -12.56 -16.06 -31.08
CA GLY A 983 -12.50 -14.59 -31.09
C GLY A 983 -13.89 -13.94 -31.23
N LEU A 984 -14.78 -14.52 -32.06
CA LEU A 984 -16.15 -14.04 -32.21
C LEU A 984 -16.95 -14.24 -30.90
N SER A 985 -16.78 -15.40 -30.25
CA SER A 985 -17.42 -15.71 -28.97
C SER A 985 -16.92 -14.79 -27.85
N ALA A 986 -15.62 -14.49 -27.82
CA ALA A 986 -15.03 -13.53 -26.88
C ALA A 986 -15.58 -12.11 -27.09
N THR A 987 -15.76 -11.67 -28.35
CA THR A 987 -16.37 -10.37 -28.67
C THR A 987 -17.80 -10.27 -28.12
N ARG A 988 -18.59 -11.34 -28.27
CA ARG A 988 -19.95 -11.43 -27.70
C ARG A 988 -19.95 -11.46 -26.17
N ALA A 989 -19.00 -12.17 -25.55
CA ALA A 989 -18.85 -12.20 -24.09
C ALA A 989 -18.54 -10.82 -23.52
N ALA A 990 -17.71 -10.03 -24.22
CA ALA A 990 -17.42 -8.63 -23.91
C ALA A 990 -18.60 -7.67 -24.25
N ARG A 991 -19.73 -8.19 -24.73
CA ARG A 991 -20.93 -7.44 -25.19
C ARG A 991 -20.62 -6.41 -26.28
N ALA A 992 -19.50 -6.58 -26.98
CA ALA A 992 -19.15 -5.81 -28.16
C ALA A 992 -19.78 -6.45 -29.40
N SER A 993 -20.07 -5.64 -30.40
CA SER A 993 -20.62 -6.12 -31.67
C SER A 993 -20.03 -5.48 -32.91
N LEU A 994 -19.25 -4.43 -32.74
CA LEU A 994 -18.51 -3.80 -33.83
C LEU A 994 -17.57 -4.81 -34.53
N ASN A 995 -17.53 -4.78 -35.87
CA ASN A 995 -16.86 -5.73 -36.76
C ASN A 995 -17.44 -7.15 -36.81
N ASN A 996 -18.52 -7.47 -36.09
CA ASN A 996 -19.06 -8.84 -36.11
C ASN A 996 -19.63 -9.22 -37.48
N THR A 997 -20.27 -8.29 -38.22
CA THR A 997 -20.75 -8.59 -39.57
C THR A 997 -19.61 -8.99 -40.52
N TYR A 998 -18.45 -8.35 -40.37
CA TYR A 998 -17.24 -8.71 -41.11
C TYR A 998 -16.68 -10.06 -40.68
N THR A 999 -16.53 -10.31 -39.38
CA THR A 999 -15.99 -11.57 -38.86
C THR A 999 -16.87 -12.77 -39.25
N LEU A 1000 -18.19 -12.60 -39.21
CA LEU A 1000 -19.14 -13.61 -39.70
C LEU A 1000 -19.01 -13.82 -41.22
N ALA A 1001 -18.76 -12.77 -42.01
CA ALA A 1001 -18.49 -12.91 -43.44
C ALA A 1001 -17.21 -13.74 -43.71
N LEU A 1002 -16.14 -13.54 -42.93
CA LEU A 1002 -14.92 -14.36 -43.02
C LEU A 1002 -15.21 -15.83 -42.70
N LEU A 1003 -16.00 -16.10 -41.66
CA LEU A 1003 -16.40 -17.47 -41.32
C LEU A 1003 -17.24 -18.11 -42.44
N ALA A 1004 -18.19 -17.37 -43.01
CA ALA A 1004 -19.02 -17.86 -44.12
C ALA A 1004 -18.18 -18.18 -45.38
N ASP A 1005 -17.16 -17.37 -45.69
CA ASP A 1005 -16.23 -17.64 -46.80
C ASP A 1005 -15.43 -18.94 -46.56
N ILE A 1006 -14.97 -19.18 -45.33
CA ILE A 1006 -14.28 -20.43 -44.98
C ILE A 1006 -15.23 -21.63 -45.07
N CYS A 1007 -16.46 -21.52 -44.54
CA CYS A 1007 -17.49 -22.56 -44.65
C CYS A 1007 -17.78 -22.92 -46.11
N LEU A 1008 -17.88 -21.92 -47.00
CA LEU A 1008 -18.06 -22.11 -48.43
C LEU A 1008 -16.92 -22.95 -49.03
N ARG A 1009 -15.67 -22.62 -48.74
CA ARG A 1009 -14.49 -23.35 -49.24
C ARG A 1009 -14.39 -24.78 -48.70
N LYS A 1010 -14.79 -24.99 -47.45
CA LYS A 1010 -14.86 -26.31 -46.80
C LYS A 1010 -16.12 -27.11 -47.17
N LYS A 1011 -17.00 -26.55 -48.01
CA LYS A 1011 -18.30 -27.14 -48.41
C LYS A 1011 -19.26 -27.37 -47.24
N GLN A 1012 -19.14 -26.61 -46.16
CA GLN A 1012 -20.06 -26.60 -45.03
C GLN A 1012 -21.22 -25.62 -45.31
N ILE A 1013 -22.06 -25.96 -46.29
CA ILE A 1013 -22.99 -25.00 -46.91
C ILE A 1013 -24.08 -24.53 -45.95
N GLU A 1014 -24.71 -25.45 -45.20
CA GLU A 1014 -25.77 -25.10 -44.24
C GLU A 1014 -25.25 -24.21 -43.11
N GLU A 1015 -24.07 -24.52 -42.58
CA GLU A 1015 -23.39 -23.72 -41.56
C GLU A 1015 -23.09 -22.31 -42.07
N GLY A 1016 -22.53 -22.19 -43.28
CA GLY A 1016 -22.28 -20.90 -43.92
C GLY A 1016 -23.56 -20.07 -44.12
N LEU A 1017 -24.67 -20.69 -44.54
CA LEU A 1017 -25.96 -19.99 -44.69
C LEU A 1017 -26.52 -19.51 -43.35
N ASN A 1018 -26.36 -20.28 -42.28
CA ASN A 1018 -26.75 -19.86 -40.93
C ASN A 1018 -25.91 -18.69 -40.43
N VAL A 1019 -24.59 -18.72 -40.65
CA VAL A 1019 -23.66 -17.63 -40.32
C VAL A 1019 -24.03 -16.35 -41.08
N ILE A 1020 -24.35 -16.45 -42.38
CA ILE A 1020 -24.81 -15.29 -43.18
C ILE A 1020 -26.14 -14.75 -42.66
N LYS A 1021 -27.10 -15.61 -42.30
CA LYS A 1021 -28.37 -15.18 -41.73
C LYS A 1021 -28.15 -14.37 -40.46
N GLU A 1022 -27.30 -14.87 -39.56
CA GLU A 1022 -26.92 -14.16 -38.34
C GLU A 1022 -26.30 -12.78 -38.65
N ALA A 1023 -25.38 -12.71 -39.61
CA ALA A 1023 -24.74 -11.46 -40.01
C ALA A 1023 -25.74 -10.45 -40.58
N GLN A 1024 -26.72 -10.90 -41.37
CA GLN A 1024 -27.78 -10.05 -41.94
C GLN A 1024 -28.74 -9.53 -40.87
N GLU A 1025 -29.10 -10.36 -39.89
CA GLU A 1025 -29.90 -9.97 -38.72
C GLU A 1025 -29.15 -8.92 -37.89
N LEU A 1026 -27.86 -9.10 -37.67
CA LEU A 1026 -27.01 -8.15 -36.96
C LEU A 1026 -26.91 -6.80 -37.70
N ALA A 1027 -26.60 -6.83 -39.00
CA ALA A 1027 -26.53 -5.63 -39.84
C ALA A 1027 -27.84 -4.83 -39.82
N THR A 1028 -28.98 -5.51 -39.74
CA THR A 1028 -30.31 -4.88 -39.70
C THR A 1028 -30.62 -4.29 -38.33
N THR A 1029 -30.35 -5.04 -37.26
CA THR A 1029 -30.70 -4.64 -35.88
C THR A 1029 -29.75 -3.59 -35.30
N GLN A 1030 -28.47 -3.63 -35.69
CA GLN A 1030 -27.43 -2.73 -35.19
C GLN A 1030 -27.09 -1.59 -36.18
N GLY A 1031 -27.36 -1.80 -37.47
CA GLY A 1031 -27.06 -0.82 -38.50
C GLY A 1031 -25.64 -0.89 -39.05
N GLU A 1032 -24.84 -1.90 -38.69
CA GLU A 1032 -23.51 -2.14 -39.29
C GLU A 1032 -23.68 -2.61 -40.75
N ARG A 1033 -23.61 -1.65 -41.69
CA ARG A 1033 -23.90 -1.87 -43.12
C ARG A 1033 -22.67 -1.84 -44.00
N CYS A 1034 -21.49 -1.58 -43.44
CA CYS A 1034 -20.25 -1.46 -44.19
C CYS A 1034 -19.86 -2.71 -45.00
N TRP A 1035 -20.36 -3.89 -44.61
CA TRP A 1035 -20.06 -5.16 -45.27
C TRP A 1035 -21.28 -5.83 -45.91
N GLN A 1036 -22.39 -5.11 -46.01
CA GLN A 1036 -23.69 -5.67 -46.41
C GLN A 1036 -23.67 -6.25 -47.83
N ALA A 1037 -23.01 -5.59 -48.78
CA ALA A 1037 -22.85 -6.10 -50.15
C ALA A 1037 -22.15 -7.46 -50.18
N GLU A 1038 -21.09 -7.64 -49.39
CA GLU A 1038 -20.33 -8.89 -49.34
C GLU A 1038 -21.14 -10.03 -48.73
N LEU A 1039 -21.98 -9.75 -47.72
CA LEU A 1039 -22.89 -10.75 -47.16
C LEU A 1039 -23.86 -11.30 -48.21
N PHE A 1040 -24.41 -10.45 -49.08
CA PHE A 1040 -25.25 -10.90 -50.20
C PHE A 1040 -24.44 -11.68 -51.25
N ARG A 1041 -23.21 -11.26 -51.56
CA ARG A 1041 -22.33 -12.01 -52.46
C ARG A 1041 -22.06 -13.42 -51.92
N LEU A 1042 -21.63 -13.55 -50.67
CA LEU A 1042 -21.34 -14.85 -50.05
C LEU A 1042 -22.59 -15.74 -49.94
N LYS A 1043 -23.75 -15.15 -49.63
CA LYS A 1043 -25.04 -15.87 -49.67
C LYS A 1043 -25.29 -16.47 -51.05
N GLY A 1044 -25.08 -15.71 -52.10
CA GLY A 1044 -25.26 -16.18 -53.48
C GLY A 1044 -24.32 -17.35 -53.81
N GLU A 1045 -23.05 -17.28 -53.41
CA GLU A 1045 -22.10 -18.37 -53.64
C GLU A 1045 -22.45 -19.65 -52.86
N LEU A 1046 -22.90 -19.52 -51.60
CA LEU A 1046 -23.39 -20.65 -50.80
C LEU A 1046 -24.64 -21.29 -51.42
N LEU A 1047 -25.59 -20.51 -51.93
CA LEU A 1047 -26.78 -21.03 -52.62
C LEU A 1047 -26.42 -21.78 -53.91
N LEU A 1048 -25.44 -21.28 -54.68
CA LEU A 1048 -24.91 -21.99 -55.85
C LEU A 1048 -24.26 -23.32 -55.47
N ALA A 1049 -23.58 -23.37 -54.34
CA ALA A 1049 -22.95 -24.59 -53.85
C ALA A 1049 -23.96 -25.59 -53.26
N GLN A 1050 -25.15 -25.14 -52.84
CA GLN A 1050 -26.19 -25.98 -52.27
C GLN A 1050 -26.96 -26.78 -53.34
N SER A 1051 -27.43 -26.12 -54.41
CA SER A 1051 -28.24 -26.77 -55.45
C SER A 1051 -28.38 -25.90 -56.70
N ASP A 1052 -28.36 -26.52 -57.89
CA ASP A 1052 -28.63 -25.85 -59.17
C ASP A 1052 -30.05 -25.24 -59.23
N GLN A 1053 -31.01 -25.74 -58.44
CA GLN A 1053 -32.36 -25.16 -58.37
C GLN A 1053 -32.37 -23.74 -57.77
N LEU A 1054 -31.32 -23.37 -57.02
CA LEU A 1054 -31.19 -22.08 -56.35
C LEU A 1054 -30.40 -21.05 -57.16
N ILE A 1055 -30.00 -21.37 -58.40
CA ILE A 1055 -29.32 -20.44 -59.31
C ILE A 1055 -30.07 -19.10 -59.46
N PRO A 1056 -31.41 -19.04 -59.65
CA PRO A 1056 -32.13 -17.77 -59.73
C PRO A 1056 -31.99 -16.93 -58.45
N SER A 1057 -32.06 -17.57 -57.28
CA SER A 1057 -31.90 -16.92 -55.98
C SER A 1057 -30.47 -16.41 -55.78
N ALA A 1058 -29.46 -17.15 -56.25
CA ALA A 1058 -28.06 -16.70 -56.23
C ALA A 1058 -27.81 -15.51 -57.17
N GLU A 1059 -28.35 -15.54 -58.39
CA GLU A 1059 -28.28 -14.43 -59.35
C GLU A 1059 -28.93 -13.15 -58.77
N GLN A 1060 -30.04 -13.29 -58.05
CA GLN A 1060 -30.68 -12.19 -57.33
C GLN A 1060 -29.78 -11.67 -56.19
N CYS A 1061 -29.12 -12.55 -55.43
CA CYS A 1061 -28.20 -12.15 -54.38
C CYS A 1061 -27.01 -11.33 -54.94
N PHE A 1062 -26.41 -11.72 -56.06
CA PHE A 1062 -25.33 -10.95 -56.67
C PHE A 1062 -25.81 -9.60 -57.23
N THR A 1063 -27.04 -9.57 -57.77
CA THR A 1063 -27.64 -8.32 -58.24
C THR A 1063 -27.86 -7.35 -57.09
N GLU A 1064 -28.39 -7.82 -55.96
CA GLU A 1064 -28.55 -6.98 -54.77
C GLU A 1064 -27.20 -6.57 -54.17
N ALA A 1065 -26.20 -7.45 -54.15
CA ALA A 1065 -24.84 -7.13 -53.71
C ALA A 1065 -24.24 -5.96 -54.53
N MET A 1066 -24.31 -6.02 -55.87
CA MET A 1066 -23.84 -4.93 -56.73
C MET A 1066 -24.64 -3.64 -56.53
N LYS A 1067 -25.96 -3.74 -56.33
CA LYS A 1067 -26.82 -2.57 -56.08
C LYS A 1067 -26.44 -1.88 -54.77
N ILE A 1068 -26.33 -2.63 -53.68
CA ILE A 1068 -25.91 -2.09 -52.37
C ILE A 1068 -24.51 -1.47 -52.48
N ALA A 1069 -23.57 -2.14 -53.14
CA ALA A 1069 -22.23 -1.61 -53.32
C ALA A 1069 -22.22 -0.29 -54.12
N ARG A 1070 -23.05 -0.17 -55.17
CA ARG A 1070 -23.22 1.09 -55.92
C ARG A 1070 -23.84 2.18 -55.06
N ASP A 1071 -24.89 1.87 -54.32
CA ASP A 1071 -25.58 2.83 -53.46
C ASP A 1071 -24.64 3.38 -52.36
N GLN A 1072 -23.67 2.57 -51.93
CA GLN A 1072 -22.64 2.96 -50.97
C GLN A 1072 -21.35 3.52 -51.62
N HIS A 1073 -21.25 3.52 -52.95
CA HIS A 1073 -20.00 3.77 -53.70
C HIS A 1073 -18.82 2.84 -53.30
N ALA A 1074 -19.11 1.66 -52.79
CA ALA A 1074 -18.13 0.64 -52.40
C ALA A 1074 -17.57 -0.12 -53.60
N LYS A 1075 -16.73 0.54 -54.41
CA LYS A 1075 -16.21 0.02 -55.69
C LYS A 1075 -15.53 -1.35 -55.57
N MET A 1076 -14.75 -1.59 -54.52
CA MET A 1076 -14.11 -2.90 -54.32
C MET A 1076 -15.12 -4.03 -54.10
N LEU A 1077 -16.19 -3.75 -53.33
CA LEU A 1077 -17.25 -4.73 -53.09
C LEU A 1077 -18.11 -4.94 -54.34
N GLU A 1078 -18.34 -3.89 -55.13
CA GLU A 1078 -18.99 -4.00 -56.44
C GLU A 1078 -18.17 -4.89 -57.38
N LEU A 1079 -16.86 -4.69 -57.45
CA LEU A 1079 -15.95 -5.48 -58.28
C LEU A 1079 -16.00 -6.97 -57.92
N ARG A 1080 -15.98 -7.31 -56.63
CA ARG A 1080 -16.12 -8.69 -56.16
C ARG A 1080 -17.45 -9.30 -56.59
N ALA A 1081 -18.56 -8.60 -56.35
CA ALA A 1081 -19.89 -9.08 -56.73
C ALA A 1081 -20.05 -9.24 -58.25
N ALA A 1082 -19.52 -8.29 -59.03
CA ALA A 1082 -19.52 -8.32 -60.49
C ALA A 1082 -18.68 -9.49 -61.04
N THR A 1083 -17.53 -9.77 -60.43
CA THR A 1083 -16.66 -10.90 -60.81
C THR A 1083 -17.35 -12.24 -60.57
N THR A 1084 -17.99 -12.41 -59.41
CA THR A 1084 -18.79 -13.62 -59.12
C THR A 1084 -20.00 -13.74 -60.05
N MET A 1085 -20.71 -12.65 -60.32
CA MET A 1085 -21.83 -12.63 -61.28
C MET A 1085 -21.37 -13.00 -62.69
N ALA A 1086 -20.23 -12.50 -63.14
CA ALA A 1086 -19.63 -12.85 -64.43
C ALA A 1086 -19.28 -14.34 -64.51
N ARG A 1087 -18.75 -14.94 -63.43
CA ARG A 1087 -18.50 -16.39 -63.33
C ARG A 1087 -19.80 -17.20 -63.52
N LEU A 1088 -20.89 -16.80 -62.87
CA LEU A 1088 -22.20 -17.46 -63.03
C LEU A 1088 -22.75 -17.30 -64.46
N LEU A 1089 -22.74 -16.08 -65.00
CA LEU A 1089 -23.28 -15.80 -66.33
C LEU A 1089 -22.52 -16.53 -67.44
N ARG A 1090 -21.19 -16.68 -67.31
CA ARG A 1090 -20.39 -17.50 -68.21
C ARG A 1090 -20.85 -18.96 -68.21
N LYS A 1091 -21.07 -19.57 -67.03
CA LYS A 1091 -21.60 -20.94 -66.92
C LYS A 1091 -22.99 -21.11 -67.55
N ARG A 1092 -23.77 -20.03 -67.61
CA ARG A 1092 -25.10 -19.98 -68.25
C ARG A 1092 -25.07 -19.56 -69.73
N ASN A 1093 -23.89 -19.51 -70.36
CA ASN A 1093 -23.70 -19.09 -71.76
C ASN A 1093 -24.19 -17.64 -72.05
N ARG A 1094 -24.13 -16.74 -71.05
CA ARG A 1094 -24.48 -15.31 -71.16
C ARG A 1094 -23.24 -14.42 -71.16
N SER A 1095 -22.21 -14.81 -71.91
CA SER A 1095 -20.88 -14.18 -71.91
C SER A 1095 -20.89 -12.69 -72.30
N ASP A 1096 -21.79 -12.25 -73.18
CA ASP A 1096 -21.91 -10.81 -73.55
C ASP A 1096 -22.41 -9.95 -72.39
N THR A 1097 -23.29 -10.51 -71.56
CA THR A 1097 -23.80 -9.81 -70.37
C THR A 1097 -22.73 -9.81 -69.28
N ALA A 1098 -22.01 -10.92 -69.11
CA ALA A 1098 -20.87 -11.01 -68.21
C ALA A 1098 -19.78 -9.98 -68.55
N ARG A 1099 -19.39 -9.87 -69.82
CA ARG A 1099 -18.39 -8.90 -70.31
C ARG A 1099 -18.82 -7.46 -70.04
N ARG A 1100 -20.07 -7.11 -70.34
CA ARG A 1100 -20.58 -5.75 -70.10
C ARG A 1100 -20.54 -5.36 -68.62
N ILE A 1101 -20.99 -6.26 -67.74
CA ILE A 1101 -20.99 -6.01 -66.29
C ILE A 1101 -19.55 -5.83 -65.78
N LEU A 1102 -18.65 -6.74 -66.15
CA LEU A 1102 -17.28 -6.74 -65.64
C LEU A 1102 -16.43 -5.59 -66.22
N ASN A 1103 -16.61 -5.22 -67.49
CA ASN A 1103 -15.96 -4.04 -68.08
C ASN A 1103 -16.42 -2.74 -67.38
N ALA A 1104 -17.72 -2.63 -67.08
CA ALA A 1104 -18.28 -1.43 -66.45
C ALA A 1104 -17.75 -1.21 -65.02
N THR A 1105 -17.42 -2.28 -64.30
CA THR A 1105 -16.83 -2.19 -62.95
C THR A 1105 -15.31 -2.07 -62.99
N LEU A 1106 -14.63 -2.88 -63.81
CA LEU A 1106 -13.17 -2.90 -63.88
C LEU A 1106 -12.57 -1.61 -64.46
N SER A 1107 -13.27 -0.94 -65.37
CA SER A 1107 -12.84 0.36 -65.94
C SER A 1107 -12.79 1.51 -64.93
N GLN A 1108 -13.31 1.31 -63.72
CA GLN A 1108 -13.23 2.29 -62.62
C GLN A 1108 -11.87 2.26 -61.90
N PHE A 1109 -11.02 1.28 -62.21
CA PHE A 1109 -9.73 1.03 -61.61
C PHE A 1109 -8.59 1.37 -62.60
N GLY A 1110 -7.43 1.74 -62.06
CA GLY A 1110 -6.26 2.10 -62.86
C GLY A 1110 -5.61 0.87 -63.52
N ALA A 1111 -4.96 1.06 -64.68
CA ALA A 1111 -4.25 -0.01 -65.39
C ALA A 1111 -3.04 -0.61 -64.61
N GLN A 1112 -2.68 -0.04 -63.45
CA GLN A 1112 -1.56 -0.44 -62.60
C GLN A 1112 -1.98 -0.97 -61.22
N ASP A 1113 -3.27 -1.18 -60.97
CA ASP A 1113 -3.75 -1.59 -59.65
C ASP A 1113 -3.39 -3.07 -59.39
N ALA A 1114 -2.27 -3.30 -58.70
CA ALA A 1114 -1.74 -4.62 -58.33
C ALA A 1114 -2.59 -5.37 -57.27
N ASN A 1115 -3.86 -5.01 -57.12
CA ASN A 1115 -4.78 -5.59 -56.16
C ASN A 1115 -5.26 -6.99 -56.63
N PRO A 1116 -5.25 -8.03 -55.77
CA PRO A 1116 -5.72 -9.37 -56.12
C PRO A 1116 -7.14 -9.43 -56.71
N ASP A 1117 -8.08 -8.59 -56.24
CA ASP A 1117 -9.45 -8.56 -56.77
C ASP A 1117 -9.48 -7.97 -58.20
N CYS A 1118 -8.66 -6.95 -58.50
CA CYS A 1118 -8.52 -6.41 -59.86
C CYS A 1118 -7.90 -7.44 -60.81
N ILE A 1119 -6.89 -8.17 -60.35
CA ILE A 1119 -6.25 -9.24 -61.12
C ILE A 1119 -7.24 -10.38 -61.41
N GLU A 1120 -8.04 -10.78 -60.41
CA GLU A 1120 -9.06 -11.81 -60.56
C GLU A 1120 -10.13 -11.38 -61.58
N ALA A 1121 -10.59 -10.13 -61.50
CA ALA A 1121 -11.54 -9.54 -62.43
C ALA A 1121 -10.97 -9.46 -63.86
N GLN A 1122 -9.72 -9.00 -64.03
CA GLN A 1122 -9.04 -8.94 -65.34
C GLN A 1122 -8.88 -10.35 -65.93
N THR A 1123 -8.45 -11.32 -65.13
CA THR A 1123 -8.32 -12.72 -65.56
C THR A 1123 -9.67 -13.28 -66.02
N MET A 1124 -10.75 -12.98 -65.31
CA MET A 1124 -12.09 -13.41 -65.69
C MET A 1124 -12.55 -12.73 -66.99
N LEU A 1125 -12.22 -11.46 -67.19
CA LEU A 1125 -12.51 -10.72 -68.42
C LEU A 1125 -11.74 -11.29 -69.62
N ASP A 1126 -10.46 -11.61 -69.44
CA ASP A 1126 -9.63 -12.24 -70.47
C ASP A 1126 -10.19 -13.62 -70.88
N GLN A 1127 -10.65 -14.41 -69.90
CA GLN A 1127 -11.31 -15.68 -70.16
C GLN A 1127 -12.64 -15.54 -70.92
N LEU A 1128 -13.37 -14.43 -70.72
CA LEU A 1128 -14.59 -14.14 -71.49
C LEU A 1128 -14.28 -13.65 -72.92
N ASN A 1129 -13.12 -13.01 -73.13
CA ASN A 1129 -12.67 -12.55 -74.44
C ASN A 1129 -12.02 -13.67 -75.26
N GLY A 1130 -11.39 -14.67 -74.62
CA GLY A 1130 -10.82 -15.85 -75.29
C GLY A 1130 -11.81 -16.99 -75.59
N ALA A 1131 -13.08 -16.86 -75.17
CA ALA A 1131 -14.14 -17.85 -75.37
C ALA A 1131 -15.06 -17.55 -76.57
N SER A 1132 -14.64 -16.63 -77.46
CA SER A 1132 -15.34 -16.26 -78.70
C SER A 1132 -15.02 -17.16 -79.87
#